data_AF-A0A2G5VIC0-F1
#
_entry.id   AF-A0A2G5VIC0-F1
#
_cell.length_a   1.000
_cell.length_b   1.000
_cell.length_c   1.000
_cell.angle_alpha   90.00
_cell.angle_beta   90.00
_cell.angle_gamma   90.00
#
_symmetry.space_group_name_H-M   'P 1'
#
loop_
_entity.id
_entity.type
_entity.pdbx_description
1 polymer ?
#
loop_
_entity_poly.entity_id
_entity_poly.type
_entity_poly.pdbx_seq_one_letter_code
_entity_poly.pdbx_strand_id
1 'polypeptide(L)'
;MKLWIVLILIIGGVQCDGFSDQVFKTLNIGEGNACYRTFNKTHEFGCQATKDNENGLIVRIDKHEDFKNLDSCWRSFYPSYSRKFWALVPVDLIRRDSISKLKSSECLAGIVLYNSNQTMHPDEKTTAASHDGDCPNAASDYYFQNNTEAYCERKFNSRGSITPDGLMRIDWRVQMIFINNSTDLDVIKRCHSMFNTPREDGSTGYPYCGMSFRMTNMAAGNSEICYRRGKNDAKLFQMNIDSGDAPQLCGAMHSDNIFAFPTPIPTTPFNDTHHSSKYMMVTSRMDSFGMIPEVSVGEVSVLTSIISVLAAARSMGDNIEKWKKASNVSNRNVFFSFFNGESLDYIGSGTAAYQMGKSMFPQSLREDRAHIHPVLLEELEYVLEVQQVGVAEGRKYYVHIDGDRYDQDRTPTDKIMDKIERGLRSHGFDLEKPSGSQRKVPPSSWHSFAKADSKVQAVLIAPFKEEYDYKRINSILDKNQWTSDEKEKAVQEIEAVATSILAASAEYVGLETDDVVAKVDKKLVSTLFECLITSNFWFDCDFMQKLDGGRYHKLFDSYGFNEKSTYISMETHTAFPTVLHWLTIFALGSDKETLNVKSEKSCSHLGQFQAMYTYTWQPSPYTGNFSCLKSAIVKKVMVSPAVDPSTPEEEMNTRYSTWMESVYIIENVNLYLMEDSSFEYTMLIISVISALLSMYAVSRCSEATFIVDEGEPAAEGGEPL
;
A
#
# COMPACT_ATOMS: atom_id res chain seq x y z
N MET A 1 2.96 -49.24 -44.52
CA MET A 1 4.06 -48.50 -43.84
C MET A 1 4.22 -47.05 -44.33
N LYS A 2 4.31 -46.76 -45.63
CA LYS A 2 4.39 -45.37 -46.14
C LYS A 2 3.18 -44.47 -45.80
N LEU A 3 1.96 -45.03 -45.77
CA LEU A 3 0.75 -44.27 -45.42
C LEU A 3 0.70 -43.84 -43.94
N TRP A 4 1.20 -44.70 -43.04
CA TRP A 4 1.27 -44.43 -41.60
C TRP A 4 2.31 -43.37 -41.25
N ILE A 5 3.44 -43.37 -41.96
CA ILE A 5 4.49 -42.35 -41.80
C ILE A 5 4.00 -40.98 -42.29
N VAL A 6 3.19 -40.93 -43.35
CA VAL A 6 2.55 -39.69 -43.82
C VAL A 6 1.50 -39.20 -42.81
N LEU A 7 0.69 -40.09 -42.22
CA LEU A 7 -0.27 -39.71 -41.17
C LEU A 7 0.44 -39.15 -39.92
N ILE A 8 1.54 -39.78 -39.49
CA ILE A 8 2.35 -39.34 -38.34
C ILE A 8 3.07 -38.02 -38.63
N LEU A 9 3.55 -37.79 -39.86
CA LEU A 9 4.13 -36.51 -40.27
C LEU A 9 3.09 -35.39 -40.40
N ILE A 10 1.86 -35.70 -40.79
CA ILE A 10 0.74 -34.74 -40.81
C ILE A 10 0.32 -34.38 -39.39
N ILE A 11 0.22 -35.36 -38.48
CA ILE A 11 -0.13 -35.14 -37.07
C ILE A 11 1.00 -34.42 -36.32
N GLY A 12 2.26 -34.72 -36.63
CA GLY A 12 3.45 -34.09 -36.03
C GLY A 12 3.72 -32.66 -36.52
N GLY A 13 3.04 -32.21 -37.58
CA GLY A 13 3.12 -30.84 -38.11
C GLY A 13 2.03 -29.90 -37.60
N VAL A 14 1.06 -30.40 -36.83
CA VAL A 14 0.03 -29.56 -36.22
C VAL A 14 0.56 -29.03 -34.89
N GLN A 15 0.96 -27.75 -34.88
CA GLN A 15 1.00 -27.00 -33.61
C GLN A 15 -0.44 -26.88 -33.12
N CYS A 16 -0.84 -27.77 -32.23
CA CYS A 16 -2.10 -27.65 -31.51
C CYS A 16 -1.92 -26.58 -30.45
N ASP A 17 -2.21 -25.32 -30.80
CA ASP A 17 -2.51 -24.32 -29.78
C ASP A 17 -3.77 -24.80 -29.03
N GLY A 18 -3.78 -24.64 -27.69
CA GLY A 18 -4.93 -25.03 -26.89
C GLY A 18 -6.17 -24.28 -27.38
N PHE A 19 -7.32 -24.94 -27.44
CA PHE A 19 -8.58 -24.29 -27.83
C PHE A 19 -8.86 -23.03 -26.99
N SER A 20 -8.43 -23.02 -25.74
CA SER A 20 -8.49 -21.84 -24.86
C SER A 20 -7.71 -20.65 -25.42
N ASP A 21 -6.52 -20.86 -25.98
CA ASP A 21 -5.66 -19.79 -26.49
C ASP A 21 -6.18 -19.19 -27.81
N GLN A 22 -7.02 -19.96 -28.53
CA GLN A 22 -7.71 -19.49 -29.73
C GLN A 22 -8.94 -18.64 -29.40
N VAL A 23 -9.55 -18.85 -28.22
CA VAL A 23 -10.77 -18.16 -27.79
C VAL A 23 -10.46 -16.96 -26.89
N PHE A 24 -9.51 -17.10 -25.98
CA PHE A 24 -9.19 -16.13 -24.95
C PHE A 24 -7.86 -15.47 -25.20
N LYS A 25 -7.84 -14.14 -25.12
CA LYS A 25 -6.62 -13.39 -24.89
C LYS A 25 -6.52 -13.11 -23.39
N THR A 26 -5.65 -13.85 -22.72
CA THR A 26 -5.40 -13.71 -21.28
C THR A 26 -4.40 -12.59 -20.99
N LEU A 27 -4.72 -11.74 -20.03
CA LEU A 27 -3.87 -10.69 -19.47
C LEU A 27 -3.66 -11.01 -17.99
N ASN A 28 -2.40 -11.11 -17.57
CA ASN A 28 -2.07 -11.43 -16.18
C ASN A 28 -2.24 -10.19 -15.31
N ILE A 29 -3.05 -10.31 -14.26
CA ILE A 29 -3.21 -9.26 -13.26
C ILE A 29 -2.51 -9.73 -11.99
N GLY A 30 -1.42 -9.06 -11.62
CA GLY A 30 -0.71 -9.36 -10.38
C GLY A 30 -1.53 -9.00 -9.14
N GLU A 31 -1.27 -9.67 -8.02
CA GLU A 31 -1.84 -9.33 -6.71
C GLU A 31 -1.63 -7.84 -6.40
N GLY A 32 -2.57 -7.18 -5.72
CA GLY A 32 -2.52 -5.74 -5.46
C GLY A 32 -3.03 -4.82 -6.56
N ASN A 33 -3.22 -5.31 -7.79
CA ASN A 33 -3.84 -4.54 -8.87
C ASN A 33 -5.38 -4.63 -8.89
N ALA A 34 -5.99 -5.37 -7.98
CA ALA A 34 -7.45 -5.48 -7.87
C ALA A 34 -7.93 -4.96 -6.53
N CYS A 35 -9.13 -4.39 -6.52
CA CYS A 35 -9.80 -3.99 -5.30
C CYS A 35 -10.34 -5.23 -4.58
N TYR A 36 -9.93 -5.46 -3.33
CA TYR A 36 -10.35 -6.59 -2.49
C TYR A 36 -11.03 -6.13 -1.20
N ARG A 37 -11.53 -7.08 -0.40
CA ARG A 37 -12.25 -6.78 0.84
C ARG A 37 -11.32 -6.45 2.00
N THR A 38 -11.69 -5.38 2.69
CA THR A 38 -11.12 -4.99 3.98
C THR A 38 -12.23 -4.85 5.01
N PHE A 39 -11.89 -4.97 6.28
CA PHE A 39 -12.84 -4.95 7.38
C PHE A 39 -12.37 -4.04 8.48
N ASN A 40 -13.32 -3.36 9.12
CA ASN A 40 -13.10 -2.83 10.47
C ASN A 40 -14.04 -3.56 11.43
N LYS A 41 -14.10 -3.11 12.70
CA LYS A 41 -14.96 -3.73 13.73
C LYS A 41 -16.43 -3.88 13.33
N THR A 42 -16.97 -2.98 12.51
CA THR A 42 -18.42 -2.88 12.28
C THR A 42 -18.85 -3.19 10.85
N HIS A 43 -18.01 -2.90 9.86
CA HIS A 43 -18.35 -2.93 8.44
C HIS A 43 -17.32 -3.72 7.61
N GLU A 44 -17.76 -4.14 6.43
CA GLU A 44 -16.90 -4.55 5.31
C GLU A 44 -16.85 -3.45 4.27
N PHE A 45 -15.71 -3.36 3.58
CA PHE A 45 -15.46 -2.41 2.50
C PHE A 45 -14.70 -3.08 1.36
N GLY A 46 -14.52 -2.36 0.25
CA GLY A 46 -13.81 -2.83 -0.93
C GLY A 46 -14.75 -3.55 -1.90
N CYS A 47 -14.21 -4.42 -2.75
CA CYS A 47 -14.95 -4.96 -3.89
C CYS A 47 -15.25 -6.46 -3.76
N GLN A 48 -16.30 -6.91 -4.45
CA GLN A 48 -16.75 -8.29 -4.41
C GLN A 48 -17.10 -8.85 -5.79
N ALA A 49 -16.64 -10.07 -6.07
CA ALA A 49 -17.12 -10.89 -7.17
C ALA A 49 -18.42 -11.63 -6.83
N THR A 50 -19.30 -11.72 -7.83
CA THR A 50 -20.54 -12.48 -7.86
C THR A 50 -20.66 -13.15 -9.22
N LYS A 51 -21.51 -14.18 -9.35
CA LYS A 51 -21.75 -14.84 -10.64
C LYS A 51 -22.24 -13.87 -11.73
N ASP A 52 -22.93 -12.81 -11.34
CA ASP A 52 -23.55 -11.85 -12.25
C ASP A 52 -22.59 -10.75 -12.71
N ASN A 53 -21.44 -10.57 -12.05
CA ASN A 53 -20.51 -9.47 -12.30
C ASN A 53 -19.10 -9.93 -12.74
N GLU A 54 -18.98 -11.20 -13.16
CA GLU A 54 -17.74 -11.79 -13.70
C GLU A 54 -17.53 -11.40 -15.18
N ASN A 55 -18.59 -11.52 -15.97
CA ASN A 55 -18.56 -11.38 -17.42
C ASN A 55 -19.29 -10.12 -17.88
N GLY A 56 -18.73 -9.38 -18.84
CA GLY A 56 -19.41 -8.20 -19.39
C GLY A 56 -18.77 -7.63 -20.66
N LEU A 57 -19.58 -6.89 -21.43
CA LEU A 57 -19.14 -6.19 -22.65
C LEU A 57 -18.30 -4.96 -22.26
N ILE A 58 -17.19 -4.73 -22.97
CA ILE A 58 -16.28 -3.62 -22.66
C ILE A 58 -16.84 -2.31 -23.22
N VAL A 59 -16.98 -1.30 -22.37
CA VAL A 59 -17.39 0.07 -22.74
C VAL A 59 -16.38 1.09 -22.24
N ARG A 60 -16.38 2.27 -22.85
CA ARG A 60 -15.48 3.37 -22.47
C ARG A 60 -16.23 4.52 -21.83
N ILE A 61 -15.61 5.12 -20.82
CA ILE A 61 -15.97 6.41 -20.25
C ILE A 61 -14.74 7.29 -20.40
N ASP A 62 -14.70 8.08 -21.47
CA ASP A 62 -13.51 8.88 -21.82
C ASP A 62 -13.61 10.31 -21.27
N LYS A 63 -14.83 10.79 -21.02
CA LYS A 63 -15.08 12.12 -20.44
C LYS A 63 -16.23 12.08 -19.43
N HIS A 64 -16.33 13.12 -18.61
CA HIS A 64 -17.34 13.19 -17.55
C HIS A 64 -18.79 13.10 -18.07
N GLU A 65 -19.06 13.58 -19.29
CA GLU A 65 -20.37 13.48 -19.92
C GLU A 65 -20.81 12.04 -20.19
N ASP A 66 -19.87 11.11 -20.37
CA ASP A 66 -20.17 9.72 -20.73
C ASP A 66 -20.76 8.93 -19.56
N PHE A 67 -20.61 9.40 -18.32
CA PHE A 67 -21.26 8.79 -17.16
C PHE A 67 -22.79 8.80 -17.25
N LYS A 68 -23.40 9.67 -18.07
CA LYS A 68 -24.86 9.64 -18.33
C LYS A 68 -25.30 8.34 -19.03
N ASN A 69 -24.37 7.64 -19.69
CA ASN A 69 -24.69 6.40 -20.39
C ASN A 69 -25.01 5.26 -19.40
N LEU A 70 -24.55 5.36 -18.14
CA LEU A 70 -24.92 4.45 -17.06
C LEU A 70 -26.43 4.45 -16.80
N ASP A 71 -27.10 5.60 -16.89
CA ASP A 71 -28.54 5.74 -16.63
C ASP A 71 -29.38 4.88 -17.59
N SER A 72 -28.87 4.66 -18.80
CA SER A 72 -29.51 3.84 -19.83
C SER A 72 -28.85 2.48 -20.04
N CYS A 73 -27.86 2.10 -19.22
CA CYS A 73 -27.01 0.92 -19.44
C CYS A 73 -26.50 0.81 -20.90
N TRP A 74 -26.08 1.93 -21.51
CA TRP A 74 -25.66 2.01 -22.92
C TRP A 74 -26.65 1.40 -23.94
N ARG A 75 -27.94 1.27 -23.63
CA ARG A 75 -28.94 0.60 -24.48
C ARG A 75 -29.15 1.27 -25.83
N SER A 76 -28.88 2.57 -25.93
CA SER A 76 -28.89 3.30 -27.20
C SER A 76 -27.80 2.81 -28.15
N PHE A 77 -26.66 2.39 -27.61
CA PHE A 77 -25.52 1.92 -28.38
C PHE A 77 -25.60 0.41 -28.61
N TYR A 78 -26.04 -0.37 -27.62
CA TYR A 78 -26.08 -1.83 -27.67
C TYR A 78 -27.50 -2.37 -27.40
N PRO A 79 -28.47 -2.15 -28.30
CA PRO A 79 -29.87 -2.52 -28.07
C PRO A 79 -30.08 -4.03 -27.90
N SER A 80 -29.30 -4.84 -28.62
CA SER A 80 -29.39 -6.31 -28.58
C SER A 80 -28.67 -6.94 -27.39
N TYR A 81 -27.87 -6.19 -26.65
CA TYR A 81 -27.11 -6.71 -25.50
C TYR A 81 -27.87 -6.47 -24.19
N SER A 82 -28.06 -7.52 -23.40
CA SER A 82 -28.88 -7.48 -22.18
C SER A 82 -28.13 -7.73 -20.87
N ARG A 83 -26.84 -8.09 -20.93
CA ARG A 83 -25.99 -8.39 -19.76
C ARG A 83 -25.26 -7.13 -19.27
N LYS A 84 -24.36 -7.30 -18.30
CA LYS A 84 -23.62 -6.21 -17.64
C LYS A 84 -22.37 -5.77 -18.44
N PHE A 85 -21.82 -4.62 -18.09
CA PHE A 85 -20.70 -3.99 -18.80
C PHE A 85 -19.44 -3.86 -17.93
N TRP A 86 -18.29 -3.99 -18.56
CA TRP A 86 -17.00 -3.61 -17.99
C TRP A 86 -16.62 -2.22 -18.46
N ALA A 87 -16.56 -1.25 -17.55
CA ALA A 87 -16.27 0.14 -17.89
C ALA A 87 -14.77 0.42 -17.80
N LEU A 88 -14.18 0.88 -18.91
CA LEU A 88 -12.81 1.39 -18.96
C LEU A 88 -12.82 2.88 -18.61
N VAL A 89 -12.24 3.24 -17.46
CA VAL A 89 -12.35 4.58 -16.84
C VAL A 89 -10.96 5.11 -16.44
N PRO A 90 -10.53 6.27 -16.98
CA PRO A 90 -9.38 6.99 -16.47
C PRO A 90 -9.54 7.39 -15.00
N VAL A 91 -8.49 7.24 -14.19
CA VAL A 91 -8.56 7.54 -12.74
C VAL A 91 -8.88 9.03 -12.45
N ASP A 92 -8.45 9.96 -13.31
CA ASP A 92 -8.72 11.41 -13.20
C ASP A 92 -10.21 11.78 -13.34
N LEU A 93 -11.04 10.86 -13.86
CA LEU A 93 -12.50 11.01 -13.93
C LEU A 93 -13.21 10.56 -12.65
N ILE A 94 -12.51 9.92 -11.70
CA ILE A 94 -13.06 9.56 -10.40
C ILE A 94 -13.17 10.82 -9.55
N ARG A 95 -14.39 11.34 -9.44
CA ARG A 95 -14.73 12.59 -8.75
C ARG A 95 -16.07 12.47 -8.03
N ARG A 96 -16.42 13.50 -7.25
CA ARG A 96 -17.64 13.57 -6.41
C ARG A 96 -18.92 13.16 -7.17
N ASP A 97 -19.05 13.65 -8.39
CA ASP A 97 -20.17 13.44 -9.32
C ASP A 97 -20.18 12.07 -10.01
N SER A 98 -19.00 11.49 -10.26
CA SER A 98 -18.86 10.16 -10.87
C SER A 98 -19.16 9.03 -9.87
N ILE A 99 -18.73 9.18 -8.61
CA ILE A 99 -18.83 8.10 -7.60
C ILE A 99 -20.27 7.69 -7.31
N SER A 100 -21.18 8.66 -7.19
CA SER A 100 -22.60 8.33 -6.94
C SER A 100 -23.18 7.48 -8.05
N LYS A 101 -22.84 7.77 -9.32
CA LYS A 101 -23.31 7.03 -10.50
C LYS A 101 -22.70 5.64 -10.58
N LEU A 102 -21.40 5.51 -10.30
CA LEU A 102 -20.72 4.22 -10.28
C LEU A 102 -21.29 3.30 -9.18
N LYS A 103 -21.52 3.84 -7.98
CA LYS A 103 -22.03 3.08 -6.85
C LYS A 103 -23.48 2.62 -7.02
N SER A 104 -24.34 3.44 -7.65
CA SER A 104 -25.77 3.12 -7.82
C SER A 104 -26.07 2.30 -9.08
N SER A 105 -25.10 2.09 -9.97
CA SER A 105 -25.34 1.48 -11.27
C SER A 105 -25.39 -0.05 -11.19
N GLU A 106 -26.55 -0.62 -11.51
CA GLU A 106 -26.73 -2.07 -11.70
C GLU A 106 -26.23 -2.58 -13.06
N CYS A 107 -25.84 -1.67 -13.97
CA CYS A 107 -25.38 -2.00 -15.32
C CYS A 107 -23.96 -2.60 -15.35
N LEU A 108 -23.17 -2.42 -14.28
CA LEU A 108 -21.74 -2.70 -14.29
C LEU A 108 -21.41 -4.09 -13.74
N ALA A 109 -20.61 -4.85 -14.49
CA ALA A 109 -19.93 -6.05 -14.02
C ALA A 109 -18.67 -5.64 -13.22
N GLY A 110 -17.92 -4.70 -13.77
CA GLY A 110 -16.75 -4.14 -13.09
C GLY A 110 -16.17 -2.93 -13.80
N ILE A 111 -15.08 -2.42 -13.22
CA ILE A 111 -14.41 -1.20 -13.66
C ILE A 111 -12.93 -1.51 -13.90
N VAL A 112 -12.41 -1.08 -15.04
CA VAL A 112 -10.98 -1.07 -15.36
C VAL A 112 -10.48 0.36 -15.21
N LEU A 113 -9.69 0.59 -14.17
CA LEU A 113 -9.04 1.86 -13.90
C LEU A 113 -7.66 1.90 -14.54
N TYR A 114 -7.28 3.05 -15.07
CA TYR A 114 -5.95 3.25 -15.64
C TYR A 114 -5.54 4.71 -15.55
N ASN A 115 -4.22 4.94 -15.58
CA ASN A 115 -3.67 6.28 -15.63
C ASN A 115 -3.96 6.92 -17.00
N SER A 116 -4.56 8.10 -16.99
CA SER A 116 -4.72 8.89 -18.21
C SER A 116 -3.37 9.36 -18.74
N ASN A 117 -3.29 9.60 -20.04
CA ASN A 117 -2.15 10.30 -20.65
C ASN A 117 -2.16 11.80 -20.34
N GLN A 118 -3.25 12.32 -19.75
CA GLN A 118 -3.32 13.71 -19.32
C GLN A 118 -2.51 13.90 -18.04
N THR A 119 -1.61 14.86 -18.08
CA THR A 119 -0.74 15.22 -16.96
C THR A 119 -1.51 16.08 -15.95
N MET A 120 -1.78 15.54 -14.76
CA MET A 120 -2.25 16.34 -13.62
C MET A 120 -1.05 16.92 -12.88
N HIS A 121 -0.93 18.24 -12.86
CA HIS A 121 0.22 18.92 -12.22
C HIS A 121 0.07 18.95 -10.69
N PRO A 122 1.17 18.92 -9.89
CA PRO A 122 1.18 19.15 -8.44
C PRO A 122 0.28 20.32 -8.00
N ASP A 123 0.40 21.44 -8.72
CA ASP A 123 -0.26 22.72 -8.45
C ASP A 123 -1.70 22.82 -9.01
N GLU A 124 -2.25 21.74 -9.59
CA GLU A 124 -3.60 21.76 -10.15
C GLU A 124 -4.66 21.70 -9.03
N LYS A 125 -5.08 22.89 -8.58
CA LYS A 125 -5.92 23.09 -7.37
C LYS A 125 -7.40 22.81 -7.56
N THR A 126 -7.89 22.54 -8.78
CA THR A 126 -9.32 22.70 -9.07
C THR A 126 -10.20 21.49 -8.75
N THR A 127 -9.65 20.29 -8.56
CA THR A 127 -10.46 19.08 -8.37
C THR A 127 -10.11 18.31 -7.10
N ALA A 128 -11.14 18.00 -6.30
CA ALA A 128 -11.04 17.03 -5.22
C ALA A 128 -10.66 15.65 -5.78
N ALA A 129 -9.57 15.08 -5.27
CA ALA A 129 -8.95 13.87 -5.82
C ALA A 129 -8.36 12.95 -4.72
N SER A 130 -8.57 13.26 -3.45
CA SER A 130 -8.20 12.38 -2.32
C SER A 130 -9.17 11.21 -2.24
N HIS A 131 -8.63 9.99 -2.09
CA HIS A 131 -9.46 8.82 -1.82
C HIS A 131 -9.69 8.61 -0.30
N ASP A 132 -9.07 9.42 0.56
CA ASP A 132 -9.42 9.52 1.98
C ASP A 132 -10.65 10.41 2.22
N GLY A 133 -11.25 10.29 3.40
CA GLY A 133 -12.40 11.07 3.85
C GLY A 133 -12.04 12.48 4.31
N ASP A 134 -13.07 13.25 4.68
CA ASP A 134 -12.95 14.63 5.22
C ASP A 134 -12.07 14.67 6.48
N CYS A 135 -12.17 13.64 7.31
CA CYS A 135 -11.49 13.51 8.60
C CYS A 135 -10.73 12.17 8.68
N PRO A 136 -9.46 12.11 8.22
CA PRO A 136 -8.63 10.92 8.38
C PRO A 136 -8.52 10.50 9.85
N ASN A 137 -8.63 9.20 10.11
CA ASN A 137 -8.54 8.59 11.46
C ASN A 137 -9.41 9.23 12.57
N ALA A 138 -10.55 9.84 12.21
CA ALA A 138 -11.40 10.54 13.17
C ALA A 138 -11.83 9.69 14.37
N ALA A 139 -12.05 8.39 14.17
CA ALA A 139 -12.42 7.46 15.24
C ALA A 139 -11.28 7.23 16.24
N SER A 140 -10.03 7.35 15.80
CA SER A 140 -8.83 7.08 16.60
C SER A 140 -8.16 8.34 17.15
N ASP A 141 -8.74 9.50 16.84
CA ASP A 141 -8.28 10.82 17.24
C ASP A 141 -8.32 11.00 18.76
N TYR A 142 -7.24 11.55 19.34
CA TYR A 142 -7.13 11.81 20.77
C TYR A 142 -8.25 12.71 21.31
N TYR A 143 -8.63 13.76 20.58
CA TYR A 143 -9.59 14.75 21.05
C TYR A 143 -11.02 14.22 21.04
N PHE A 144 -11.37 13.38 20.06
CA PHE A 144 -12.62 12.63 20.03
C PHE A 144 -12.69 11.61 21.17
N GLN A 145 -11.63 10.80 21.34
CA GLN A 145 -11.58 9.76 22.38
C GLN A 145 -11.62 10.32 23.80
N ASN A 146 -11.07 11.52 24.01
CA ASN A 146 -11.12 12.22 25.30
C ASN A 146 -12.39 13.07 25.48
N ASN A 147 -13.38 12.95 24.59
CA ASN A 147 -14.64 13.71 24.60
C ASN A 147 -14.45 15.24 24.62
N THR A 148 -13.35 15.74 24.07
CA THR A 148 -13.07 17.18 23.97
C THR A 148 -13.56 17.79 22.66
N GLU A 149 -13.80 16.95 21.64
CA GLU A 149 -14.33 17.34 20.33
C GLU A 149 -15.40 16.33 19.87
N ALA A 150 -16.34 16.79 19.06
CA ALA A 150 -17.29 15.92 18.39
C ALA A 150 -16.60 15.11 17.27
N TYR A 151 -17.21 13.97 16.90
CA TYR A 151 -16.71 13.15 15.79
C TYR A 151 -16.60 13.99 14.51
N CYS A 152 -15.40 14.00 13.90
CA CYS A 152 -15.13 14.72 12.66
C CYS A 152 -15.49 16.23 12.72
N GLU A 153 -15.26 16.86 13.88
CA GLU A 153 -15.43 18.31 14.04
C GLU A 153 -14.44 19.09 13.15
N ARG A 154 -13.17 18.65 13.11
CA ARG A 154 -12.12 19.25 12.26
C ARG A 154 -11.92 18.46 10.97
N LYS A 155 -12.30 19.07 9.85
CA LYS A 155 -12.28 18.46 8.52
C LYS A 155 -11.02 18.79 7.74
N PHE A 156 -9.87 18.28 8.19
CA PHE A 156 -8.57 18.58 7.60
C PHE A 156 -8.51 18.33 6.07
N ASN A 157 -9.25 17.36 5.53
CA ASN A 157 -9.19 16.99 4.12
C ASN A 157 -10.42 17.43 3.31
N SER A 158 -11.27 18.32 3.82
CA SER A 158 -12.57 18.63 3.18
C SER A 158 -12.46 19.23 1.77
N ARG A 159 -11.36 19.93 1.50
CA ARG A 159 -11.00 20.51 0.19
C ARG A 159 -10.57 19.47 -0.84
N GLY A 160 -10.01 18.35 -0.39
CA GLY A 160 -9.43 17.31 -1.24
C GLY A 160 -10.29 16.06 -1.38
N SER A 161 -11.09 15.72 -0.36
CA SER A 161 -11.88 14.49 -0.27
C SER A 161 -12.88 14.35 -1.43
N ILE A 162 -12.91 13.17 -2.06
CA ILE A 162 -13.96 12.86 -3.04
C ILE A 162 -15.28 12.51 -2.33
N THR A 163 -15.23 11.83 -1.20
CA THR A 163 -16.42 11.54 -0.38
C THR A 163 -16.12 11.87 1.08
N PRO A 164 -17.13 12.22 1.90
CA PRO A 164 -16.92 12.50 3.31
C PRO A 164 -16.23 11.36 4.08
N ASP A 165 -16.57 10.10 3.76
CA ASP A 165 -16.04 8.92 4.47
C ASP A 165 -14.77 8.32 3.82
N GLY A 166 -14.40 8.78 2.62
CA GLY A 166 -13.35 8.20 1.78
C GLY A 166 -13.85 7.08 0.86
N LEU A 167 -13.06 6.73 -0.16
CA LEU A 167 -13.41 5.71 -1.14
C LEU A 167 -13.05 4.28 -0.69
N MET A 168 -12.05 4.14 0.17
CA MET A 168 -11.67 2.85 0.75
C MET A 168 -12.78 2.32 1.68
N ARG A 169 -13.57 3.21 2.30
CA ARG A 169 -14.71 2.86 3.18
C ARG A 169 -16.03 2.63 2.42
N ILE A 170 -15.96 2.39 1.11
CA ILE A 170 -17.13 2.05 0.31
C ILE A 170 -17.15 0.54 0.09
N ASP A 171 -18.29 -0.09 0.38
CA ASP A 171 -18.61 -1.43 -0.11
C ASP A 171 -19.08 -1.34 -1.58
N TRP A 172 -18.20 -1.76 -2.48
CA TRP A 172 -18.39 -1.78 -3.91
C TRP A 172 -18.98 -3.12 -4.34
N ARG A 173 -20.21 -3.08 -4.85
CA ARG A 173 -20.91 -4.26 -5.41
C ARG A 173 -20.43 -4.66 -6.82
N VAL A 174 -19.31 -4.11 -7.26
CA VAL A 174 -18.68 -4.32 -8.55
C VAL A 174 -17.23 -4.68 -8.34
N GLN A 175 -16.63 -5.37 -9.30
CA GLN A 175 -15.20 -5.64 -9.29
C GLN A 175 -14.42 -4.45 -9.85
N MET A 176 -13.20 -4.22 -9.36
CA MET A 176 -12.32 -3.19 -9.92
C MET A 176 -10.91 -3.72 -10.11
N ILE A 177 -10.32 -3.41 -11.25
CA ILE A 177 -8.92 -3.70 -11.57
C ILE A 177 -8.21 -2.43 -12.02
N PHE A 178 -6.94 -2.31 -11.70
CA PHE A 178 -6.06 -1.26 -12.15
C PHE A 178 -5.07 -1.83 -13.17
N ILE A 179 -4.92 -1.17 -14.30
CA ILE A 179 -3.97 -1.53 -15.35
C ILE A 179 -3.04 -0.35 -15.60
N ASN A 180 -1.80 -0.49 -15.15
CA ASN A 180 -0.73 0.47 -15.41
C ASN A 180 0.05 0.15 -16.70
N ASN A 181 0.14 -1.13 -17.08
CA ASN A 181 0.89 -1.56 -18.27
C ASN A 181 0.23 -1.03 -19.54
N SER A 182 0.95 -0.16 -20.26
CA SER A 182 0.48 0.42 -21.52
C SER A 182 0.14 -0.65 -22.56
N THR A 183 0.88 -1.76 -22.58
CA THR A 183 0.67 -2.85 -23.55
C THR A 183 -0.66 -3.57 -23.29
N ASP A 184 -0.95 -3.94 -22.05
CA ASP A 184 -2.19 -4.65 -21.70
C ASP A 184 -3.41 -3.74 -21.89
N LEU A 185 -3.27 -2.47 -21.50
CA LEU A 185 -4.30 -1.45 -21.74
C LEU A 185 -4.58 -1.25 -23.23
N ASP A 186 -3.54 -1.22 -24.07
CA ASP A 186 -3.68 -1.07 -25.52
C ASP A 186 -4.37 -2.28 -26.16
N VAL A 187 -4.14 -3.49 -25.64
CA VAL A 187 -4.87 -4.70 -26.07
C VAL A 187 -6.36 -4.57 -25.80
N ILE A 188 -6.75 -4.13 -24.59
CA ILE A 188 -8.16 -3.91 -24.23
C ILE A 188 -8.79 -2.82 -25.11
N LYS A 189 -8.12 -1.68 -25.27
CA LYS A 189 -8.57 -0.57 -26.12
C LYS A 189 -8.74 -1.01 -27.58
N ARG A 190 -7.80 -1.80 -28.10
CA ARG A 190 -7.88 -2.34 -29.46
C ARG A 190 -9.07 -3.26 -29.62
N CYS A 191 -9.30 -4.16 -28.67
CA CYS A 191 -10.44 -5.07 -28.68
C CYS A 191 -11.78 -4.30 -28.71
N HIS A 192 -11.94 -3.28 -27.86
CA HIS A 192 -13.10 -2.39 -27.92
C HIS A 192 -13.22 -1.71 -29.29
N SER A 193 -12.14 -1.11 -29.79
CA SER A 193 -12.19 -0.32 -31.03
C SER A 193 -12.63 -1.16 -32.24
N MET A 194 -12.26 -2.43 -32.29
CA MET A 194 -12.53 -3.32 -33.42
C MET A 194 -13.95 -3.88 -33.40
N PHE A 195 -14.51 -4.17 -32.22
CA PHE A 195 -15.77 -4.94 -32.10
C PHE A 195 -16.93 -4.18 -31.45
N ASN A 196 -16.64 -3.17 -30.62
CA ASN A 196 -17.68 -2.50 -29.81
C ASN A 196 -18.00 -1.07 -30.30
N THR A 197 -17.21 -0.51 -31.22
CA THR A 197 -17.52 0.82 -31.78
C THR A 197 -18.73 0.76 -32.72
N PRO A 198 -19.74 1.63 -32.56
CA PRO A 198 -20.83 1.76 -33.53
C PRO A 198 -20.32 2.04 -34.95
N ARG A 199 -20.92 1.37 -35.94
CA ARG A 199 -20.63 1.60 -37.37
C ARG A 199 -21.17 2.97 -37.81
N GLU A 200 -20.79 3.42 -39.00
CA GLU A 200 -21.19 4.73 -39.54
C GLU A 200 -22.72 4.92 -39.62
N ASP A 201 -23.48 3.83 -39.73
CA ASP A 201 -24.95 3.82 -39.73
C ASP A 201 -25.56 3.86 -38.31
N GLY A 202 -24.73 3.94 -37.26
CA GLY A 202 -25.12 3.92 -35.86
C GLY A 202 -25.47 2.53 -35.33
N SER A 203 -25.33 1.47 -36.15
CA SER A 203 -25.60 0.10 -35.72
C SER A 203 -24.37 -0.54 -35.07
N THR A 204 -24.60 -1.29 -34.00
CA THR A 204 -23.65 -2.27 -33.48
C THR A 204 -24.28 -3.65 -33.58
N GLY A 205 -23.47 -4.68 -33.80
CA GLY A 205 -23.94 -6.05 -33.89
C GLY A 205 -22.86 -7.03 -33.48
N TYR A 206 -23.27 -8.22 -33.10
CA TYR A 206 -22.37 -9.31 -32.78
C TYR A 206 -21.40 -9.62 -33.94
N PRO A 207 -20.16 -10.05 -33.66
CA PRO A 207 -19.62 -10.35 -32.33
C PRO A 207 -19.11 -9.10 -31.56
N TYR A 208 -19.27 -9.11 -30.24
CA TYR A 208 -18.75 -8.07 -29.34
C TYR A 208 -17.48 -8.51 -28.63
N CYS A 209 -16.59 -7.58 -28.31
CA CYS A 209 -15.48 -7.83 -27.39
C CYS A 209 -15.96 -7.76 -25.93
N GLY A 210 -15.82 -8.88 -25.24
CA GLY A 210 -16.13 -9.07 -23.82
C GLY A 210 -14.89 -9.23 -22.97
N MET A 211 -15.07 -9.01 -21.67
CA MET A 211 -14.06 -9.28 -20.65
C MET A 211 -14.66 -10.15 -19.54
N SER A 212 -13.86 -11.11 -19.07
CA SER A 212 -14.10 -11.87 -17.85
C SER A 212 -12.97 -11.60 -16.86
N PHE A 213 -13.35 -11.37 -15.61
CA PHE A 213 -12.41 -11.28 -14.50
C PHE A 213 -13.11 -11.71 -13.22
N ARG A 214 -12.38 -12.40 -12.35
CA ARG A 214 -12.87 -12.84 -11.05
C ARG A 214 -11.84 -12.63 -9.97
N MET A 215 -12.26 -11.93 -8.91
CA MET A 215 -11.51 -11.84 -7.66
C MET A 215 -12.36 -12.33 -6.49
N THR A 216 -11.94 -13.43 -5.89
CA THR A 216 -12.69 -14.12 -4.82
C THR A 216 -12.10 -13.77 -3.46
N ASN A 217 -12.89 -13.13 -2.60
CA ASN A 217 -12.54 -12.90 -1.19
C ASN A 217 -12.91 -14.11 -0.33
N MET A 218 -12.03 -14.51 0.58
CA MET A 218 -12.25 -15.61 1.52
C MET A 218 -13.07 -15.20 2.76
N ALA A 219 -13.10 -13.91 3.10
CA ALA A 219 -13.80 -13.38 4.27
C ALA A 219 -14.92 -12.39 3.92
N ALA A 220 -15.85 -12.25 4.87
CA ALA A 220 -17.02 -11.37 4.78
C ALA A 220 -17.50 -10.96 6.19
N GLY A 221 -18.20 -9.84 6.29
CA GLY A 221 -18.80 -9.31 7.50
C GLY A 221 -17.97 -8.19 8.11
N ASN A 222 -17.41 -8.41 9.29
CA ASN A 222 -16.58 -7.44 10.00
C ASN A 222 -15.35 -8.13 10.60
N SER A 223 -14.41 -7.35 11.14
CA SER A 223 -13.15 -7.89 11.66
C SER A 223 -13.36 -8.90 12.79
N GLU A 224 -14.42 -8.77 13.60
CA GLU A 224 -14.75 -9.75 14.64
C GLU A 224 -15.19 -11.10 14.04
N ILE A 225 -16.10 -11.09 13.06
CA ILE A 225 -16.54 -12.31 12.35
C ILE A 225 -15.34 -12.95 11.66
N CYS A 226 -14.52 -12.12 11.01
CA CYS A 226 -13.31 -12.51 10.32
C CYS A 226 -12.36 -13.26 11.26
N TYR A 227 -11.97 -12.59 12.35
CA TYR A 227 -11.07 -13.10 13.36
C TYR A 227 -11.61 -14.36 14.04
N ARG A 228 -12.90 -14.37 14.41
CA ARG A 228 -13.56 -15.53 15.03
C ARG A 228 -13.52 -16.76 14.12
N ARG A 229 -13.76 -16.59 12.81
CA ARG A 229 -13.71 -17.69 11.84
C ARG A 229 -12.29 -18.11 11.49
N GLY A 230 -11.32 -17.22 11.64
CA GLY A 230 -9.90 -17.49 11.47
C GLY A 230 -9.21 -18.15 12.67
N LYS A 231 -9.85 -18.27 13.84
CA LYS A 231 -9.26 -18.93 15.02
C LYS A 231 -9.09 -20.44 14.84
N ASN A 232 -8.07 -21.00 15.52
CA ASN A 232 -7.70 -22.42 15.43
C ASN A 232 -8.84 -23.40 15.75
N ASP A 233 -9.76 -23.06 16.64
CA ASP A 233 -10.93 -23.90 16.97
C ASP A 233 -11.92 -24.02 15.80
N ALA A 234 -12.04 -22.96 14.99
CA ALA A 234 -12.82 -22.98 13.76
C ALA A 234 -12.04 -23.62 12.60
N LYS A 235 -10.70 -23.50 12.60
CA LYS A 235 -9.81 -24.14 11.62
C LYS A 235 -9.95 -25.67 11.61
N LEU A 236 -10.15 -26.31 12.76
CA LEU A 236 -10.35 -27.76 12.85
C LEU A 236 -11.51 -28.27 11.95
N PHE A 237 -12.58 -27.49 11.81
CA PHE A 237 -13.73 -27.82 10.95
C PHE A 237 -13.61 -27.32 9.51
N GLN A 238 -12.56 -26.55 9.21
CA GLN A 238 -12.26 -25.99 7.89
C GLN A 238 -11.02 -26.63 7.25
N MET A 239 -10.40 -27.59 7.94
CA MET A 239 -9.27 -28.36 7.42
C MET A 239 -9.67 -29.04 6.11
N ASN A 240 -8.88 -28.79 5.07
CA ASN A 240 -8.97 -29.58 3.86
C ASN A 240 -8.48 -30.99 4.18
N ILE A 241 -9.34 -32.00 3.97
CA ILE A 241 -9.04 -33.40 4.28
C ILE A 241 -7.84 -33.91 3.46
N ASP A 242 -7.61 -33.34 2.27
CA ASP A 242 -6.55 -33.77 1.36
C ASP A 242 -5.20 -33.13 1.67
N SER A 243 -5.17 -31.88 2.16
CA SER A 243 -3.90 -31.17 2.46
C SER A 243 -3.57 -31.07 3.96
N GLY A 244 -4.53 -31.30 4.86
CA GLY A 244 -4.35 -31.14 6.30
C GLY A 244 -4.27 -29.68 6.78
N ASP A 245 -4.29 -28.72 5.86
CA ASP A 245 -4.20 -27.30 6.15
C ASP A 245 -5.59 -26.67 6.28
N ALA A 246 -5.74 -25.78 7.26
CA ALA A 246 -6.90 -24.92 7.38
C ALA A 246 -6.58 -23.55 6.74
N PRO A 247 -7.32 -23.14 5.70
CA PRO A 247 -7.01 -21.92 4.96
C PRO A 247 -7.16 -20.69 5.86
N GLN A 248 -6.19 -19.78 5.78
CA GLN A 248 -6.34 -18.46 6.38
C GLN A 248 -7.40 -17.68 5.60
N LEU A 249 -8.45 -17.23 6.29
CA LEU A 249 -9.55 -16.48 5.66
C LEU A 249 -9.24 -14.99 5.58
N CYS A 250 -8.55 -14.48 6.60
CA CYS A 250 -8.18 -13.08 6.76
C CYS A 250 -7.18 -12.92 7.89
N GLY A 251 -6.77 -11.69 8.15
CA GLY A 251 -5.85 -11.38 9.24
C GLY A 251 -5.67 -9.88 9.45
N ALA A 252 -5.02 -9.56 10.56
CA ALA A 252 -4.73 -8.20 10.95
C ALA A 252 -3.71 -7.58 10.00
N MET A 253 -3.97 -6.35 9.57
CA MET A 253 -2.99 -5.59 8.81
C MET A 253 -1.81 -5.25 9.72
N HIS A 254 -0.60 -5.55 9.26
CA HIS A 254 0.63 -5.31 10.02
C HIS A 254 1.85 -5.18 9.10
N SER A 255 2.82 -4.38 9.50
CA SER A 255 4.07 -4.27 8.75
C SER A 255 5.23 -3.85 9.64
N ASP A 256 6.42 -3.82 9.06
CA ASP A 256 7.64 -3.39 9.72
C ASP A 256 7.63 -1.87 9.96
N ASN A 257 7.79 -1.48 11.22
CA ASN A 257 8.21 -0.13 11.61
C ASN A 257 9.71 -0.10 11.83
N ILE A 258 10.31 1.08 11.66
CA ILE A 258 11.75 1.28 11.81
C ILE A 258 11.98 2.27 12.94
N PHE A 259 12.83 1.89 13.89
CA PHE A 259 13.26 2.74 15.00
C PHE A 259 14.78 2.83 14.99
N ALA A 260 15.32 4.03 14.86
CA ALA A 260 16.75 4.27 14.84
C ALA A 260 17.17 5.12 16.03
N PHE A 261 18.13 4.61 16.81
CA PHE A 261 18.66 5.26 18.00
C PHE A 261 20.11 5.71 17.72
N PRO A 262 20.34 6.94 17.21
CA PRO A 262 21.67 7.49 16.97
C PRO A 262 22.57 7.46 18.23
N THR A 263 21.98 7.77 19.39
CA THR A 263 22.66 7.79 20.69
C THR A 263 22.02 6.76 21.63
N PRO A 264 22.22 5.45 21.39
CA PRO A 264 21.58 4.40 22.17
C PRO A 264 22.19 4.32 23.57
N ILE A 265 21.35 4.18 24.59
CA ILE A 265 21.79 3.97 25.97
C ILE A 265 21.92 2.46 26.23
N PRO A 266 23.09 1.97 26.64
CA PRO A 266 23.27 0.57 27.01
C PRO A 266 22.59 0.28 28.34
N THR A 267 21.85 -0.82 28.43
CA THR A 267 21.40 -1.40 29.70
C THR A 267 21.95 -2.82 29.82
N THR A 268 22.48 -3.18 31.00
CA THR A 268 22.99 -4.52 31.30
C THR A 268 22.14 -5.18 32.40
N PRO A 269 22.04 -6.52 32.42
CA PRO A 269 21.22 -7.23 33.41
C PRO A 269 21.63 -7.01 34.87
N PHE A 270 22.87 -6.58 35.12
CA PHE A 270 23.47 -6.49 36.45
C PHE A 270 23.65 -5.06 36.96
N ASN A 271 23.31 -4.05 36.16
CA ASN A 271 23.46 -2.65 36.54
C ASN A 271 22.14 -1.92 36.28
N ASP A 272 21.25 -2.05 37.25
CA ASP A 272 19.94 -1.39 37.29
C ASP A 272 20.07 0.07 37.74
N THR A 273 21.09 0.77 37.23
CA THR A 273 21.13 2.21 37.36
C THR A 273 20.07 2.76 36.43
N HIS A 274 18.89 3.06 37.00
CA HIS A 274 17.81 3.81 36.36
C HIS A 274 18.38 5.11 35.77
N HIS A 275 18.83 5.05 34.52
CA HIS A 275 19.18 6.22 33.73
C HIS A 275 17.87 6.84 33.25
N SER A 276 17.20 7.61 34.13
CA SER A 276 16.03 8.42 33.77
C SER A 276 16.40 9.37 32.64
N SER A 277 16.26 8.94 31.39
CA SER A 277 16.68 9.70 30.21
C SER A 277 15.46 10.18 29.47
N LYS A 278 15.51 11.37 28.89
CA LYS A 278 14.36 11.94 28.16
C LYS A 278 14.55 11.82 26.66
N TYR A 279 13.47 11.58 25.93
CA TYR A 279 13.50 11.34 24.49
C TYR A 279 12.62 12.31 23.70
N MET A 280 13.15 12.77 22.57
CA MET A 280 12.39 13.34 21.48
C MET A 280 12.38 12.32 20.33
N MET A 281 11.18 11.95 19.89
CA MET A 281 10.99 11.11 18.72
C MET A 281 10.81 12.01 17.49
N VAL A 282 11.65 11.84 16.47
CA VAL A 282 11.46 12.45 15.16
C VAL A 282 10.82 11.43 14.24
N THR A 283 9.68 11.76 13.64
CA THR A 283 8.88 10.78 12.90
C THR A 283 8.25 11.27 11.61
N SER A 284 7.93 10.30 10.76
CA SER A 284 7.08 10.44 9.58
C SER A 284 6.31 9.14 9.40
N ARG A 285 5.07 9.24 8.93
CA ARG A 285 4.35 8.06 8.40
C ARG A 285 5.07 7.48 7.19
N MET A 286 4.90 6.18 6.95
CA MET A 286 5.49 5.48 5.81
C MET A 286 4.49 4.82 4.87
N ASP A 287 3.19 4.99 5.13
CA ASP A 287 2.12 4.32 4.41
C ASP A 287 1.09 5.27 3.79
N SER A 288 0.49 4.77 2.73
CA SER A 288 -0.62 5.38 2.00
C SER A 288 -1.55 4.27 1.50
N PHE A 289 -2.75 4.63 1.09
CA PHE A 289 -3.72 3.74 0.46
C PHE A 289 -4.52 4.50 -0.60
N GLY A 290 -5.36 3.78 -1.35
CA GLY A 290 -6.40 4.36 -2.20
C GLY A 290 -7.61 3.45 -2.31
N MET A 291 -8.47 3.69 -3.30
CA MET A 291 -9.62 2.79 -3.54
C MET A 291 -9.20 1.36 -3.93
N ILE A 292 -8.05 1.22 -4.59
CA ILE A 292 -7.31 -0.03 -4.74
C ILE A 292 -6.11 0.11 -3.82
N PRO A 293 -6.07 -0.62 -2.68
CA PRO A 293 -5.19 -0.28 -1.57
C PRO A 293 -3.70 -0.20 -1.95
N GLU A 294 -3.19 -1.19 -2.68
CA GLU A 294 -1.76 -1.31 -2.99
C GLU A 294 -1.24 -0.36 -4.08
N VAL A 295 -2.11 0.25 -4.87
CA VAL A 295 -1.69 1.08 -6.02
C VAL A 295 -1.20 2.47 -5.58
N SER A 296 -1.66 2.98 -4.45
CA SER A 296 -1.39 4.35 -4.02
C SER A 296 -0.10 4.43 -3.18
N VAL A 297 0.90 5.12 -3.73
CA VAL A 297 2.26 5.19 -3.17
C VAL A 297 2.45 6.36 -2.20
N GLY A 298 1.70 7.45 -2.39
CA GLY A 298 1.85 8.64 -1.57
C GLY A 298 3.14 9.42 -1.88
N GLU A 299 3.42 9.77 -3.13
CA GLU A 299 4.68 10.44 -3.50
C GLU A 299 4.88 11.76 -2.74
N VAL A 300 3.84 12.60 -2.68
CA VAL A 300 3.88 13.86 -1.91
C VAL A 300 3.45 13.63 -0.47
N SER A 301 2.37 12.87 -0.26
CA SER A 301 1.79 12.79 1.08
C SER A 301 2.58 11.91 2.06
N VAL A 302 3.56 11.14 1.58
CA VAL A 302 4.40 10.23 2.38
C VAL A 302 5.89 10.41 2.06
N LEU A 303 6.31 10.17 0.82
CA LEU A 303 7.74 10.00 0.50
C LEU A 303 8.58 11.27 0.68
N THR A 304 8.06 12.46 0.33
CA THR A 304 8.81 13.72 0.55
C THR A 304 9.12 13.98 2.02
N SER A 305 8.20 13.62 2.92
CA SER A 305 8.38 13.75 4.37
C SER A 305 9.44 12.77 4.88
N ILE A 306 9.40 11.52 4.40
CA ILE A 306 10.45 10.52 4.68
C ILE A 306 11.82 11.00 4.23
N ILE A 307 11.95 11.56 3.01
CA ILE A 307 13.23 12.07 2.50
C ILE A 307 13.77 13.17 3.42
N SER A 308 12.92 14.06 3.92
CA SER A 308 13.35 15.11 4.87
C SER A 308 13.90 14.54 6.18
N VAL A 309 13.22 13.53 6.75
CA VAL A 309 13.66 12.86 7.98
C VAL A 309 14.95 12.06 7.74
N LEU A 310 15.07 11.35 6.62
CA LEU A 310 16.30 10.63 6.23
C LEU A 310 17.49 11.57 6.01
N ALA A 311 17.27 12.72 5.39
CA ALA A 311 18.32 13.72 5.14
C ALA A 311 18.82 14.34 6.46
N ALA A 312 17.91 14.60 7.41
CA ALA A 312 18.27 15.00 8.77
C ALA A 312 19.04 13.87 9.48
N ALA A 313 18.54 12.63 9.43
CA ALA A 313 19.21 11.47 10.02
C ALA A 313 20.63 11.28 9.46
N ARG A 314 20.83 11.45 8.14
CA ARG A 314 22.15 11.34 7.53
C ARG A 314 23.12 12.40 8.05
N SER A 315 22.67 13.65 8.10
CA SER A 315 23.47 14.78 8.58
C SER A 315 23.85 14.59 10.06
N MET A 316 22.95 14.01 10.86
CA MET A 316 23.22 13.59 12.24
C MET A 316 24.27 12.46 12.30
N GLY A 317 24.12 11.43 11.46
CA GLY A 317 25.03 10.29 11.36
C GLY A 317 26.47 10.69 11.00
N ASP A 318 26.63 11.65 10.08
CA ASP A 318 27.94 12.20 9.71
C ASP A 318 28.66 12.89 10.88
N ASN A 319 27.90 13.38 11.86
CA ASN A 319 28.39 14.10 13.04
C ASN A 319 28.11 13.37 14.36
N ILE A 320 27.92 12.06 14.33
CA ILE A 320 27.33 11.28 15.43
C ILE A 320 28.04 11.44 16.78
N GLU A 321 29.36 11.64 16.79
CA GLU A 321 30.14 11.82 18.02
C GLU A 321 29.82 13.12 18.76
N LYS A 322 29.48 14.20 18.03
CA LYS A 322 29.02 15.46 18.63
C LYS A 322 27.67 15.25 19.33
N TRP A 323 26.75 14.55 18.66
CA TRP A 323 25.43 14.22 19.19
C TRP A 323 25.52 13.35 20.43
N LYS A 324 26.31 12.27 20.40
CA LYS A 324 26.55 11.43 21.58
C LYS A 324 27.07 12.23 22.77
N LYS A 325 28.03 13.13 22.55
CA LYS A 325 28.58 13.98 23.60
C LYS A 325 27.51 14.91 24.19
N ALA A 326 26.70 15.55 23.35
CA ALA A 326 25.62 16.43 23.80
C ALA A 326 24.56 15.66 24.60
N SER A 327 24.07 14.53 24.06
CA SER A 327 23.08 13.67 24.73
C SER A 327 23.56 13.17 26.10
N ASN A 328 24.84 12.80 26.21
CA ASN A 328 25.42 12.36 27.49
C ASN A 328 25.48 13.49 28.54
N VAL A 329 25.64 14.74 28.12
CA VAL A 329 25.70 15.90 29.03
C VAL A 329 24.30 16.34 29.45
N SER A 330 23.35 16.39 28.50
CA SER A 330 21.98 16.85 28.76
C SER A 330 21.07 15.76 29.30
N ASN A 331 21.46 14.49 29.21
CA ASN A 331 20.62 13.33 29.51
C ASN A 331 19.31 13.30 28.69
N ARG A 332 19.40 13.86 27.47
CA ARG A 332 18.32 13.95 26.49
C ARG A 332 18.76 13.32 25.19
N ASN A 333 17.89 12.54 24.57
CA ASN A 333 18.21 11.76 23.38
C ASN A 333 17.19 11.99 22.28
N VAL A 334 17.64 11.88 21.04
CA VAL A 334 16.78 11.93 19.85
C VAL A 334 16.83 10.56 19.19
N PHE A 335 15.67 10.04 18.83
CA PHE A 335 15.58 8.84 18.00
C PHE A 335 14.59 9.06 16.86
N PHE A 336 14.82 8.36 15.75
CA PHE A 336 13.98 8.44 14.57
C PHE A 336 13.03 7.25 14.53
N SER A 337 11.79 7.48 14.12
CA SER A 337 10.82 6.43 13.88
C SER A 337 10.11 6.64 12.55
N PHE A 338 9.83 5.54 11.87
CA PHE A 338 8.97 5.54 10.70
C PHE A 338 7.84 4.56 10.96
N PHE A 339 6.61 5.07 10.97
CA PHE A 339 5.43 4.30 11.34
C PHE A 339 4.63 3.87 10.11
N ASN A 340 4.38 2.58 10.01
CA ASN A 340 3.53 1.96 9.01
C ASN A 340 2.13 1.71 9.57
N GLY A 341 1.11 1.82 8.73
CA GLY A 341 -0.30 1.75 9.12
C GLY A 341 -0.82 2.98 9.88
N GLU A 342 -0.19 4.14 9.70
CA GLU A 342 -0.71 5.40 10.26
C GLU A 342 -1.98 5.86 9.56
N SER A 343 -2.16 5.51 8.30
CA SER A 343 -3.37 5.83 7.52
C SER A 343 -4.60 4.99 7.91
N LEU A 344 -4.42 3.92 8.69
CA LEU A 344 -5.46 2.98 9.09
C LEU A 344 -5.61 2.92 10.62
N ASP A 345 -6.01 4.04 11.21
CA ASP A 345 -6.25 4.16 12.66
C ASP A 345 -4.99 3.96 13.53
N TYR A 346 -3.84 4.45 13.03
CA TYR A 346 -2.58 4.51 13.78
C TYR A 346 -2.07 3.14 14.27
N ILE A 347 -2.07 2.11 13.40
CA ILE A 347 -1.60 0.76 13.75
C ILE A 347 -0.18 0.80 14.31
N GLY A 348 0.73 1.47 13.60
CA GLY A 348 2.14 1.50 13.94
C GLY A 348 2.45 2.22 15.24
N SER A 349 2.05 3.49 15.33
CA SER A 349 2.28 4.33 16.51
C SER A 349 1.45 3.87 17.71
N GLY A 350 0.23 3.36 17.49
CA GLY A 350 -0.62 2.78 18.54
C GLY A 350 0.02 1.56 19.20
N THR A 351 0.61 0.67 18.38
CA THR A 351 1.35 -0.49 18.88
C THR A 351 2.63 -0.07 19.61
N ALA A 352 3.35 0.94 19.11
CA ALA A 352 4.55 1.44 19.78
C ALA A 352 4.22 2.05 21.16
N ALA A 353 3.18 2.88 21.25
CA ALA A 353 2.72 3.45 22.52
C ALA A 353 2.29 2.36 23.53
N TYR A 354 1.56 1.34 23.06
CA TYR A 354 1.22 0.17 23.88
C TYR A 354 2.47 -0.55 24.42
N GLN A 355 3.46 -0.81 23.57
CA GLN A 355 4.69 -1.48 23.99
C GLN A 355 5.54 -0.63 24.95
N MET A 356 5.60 0.69 24.78
CA MET A 356 6.26 1.60 25.74
C MET A 356 5.57 1.54 27.10
N GLY A 357 4.24 1.50 27.14
CA GLY A 357 3.46 1.34 28.38
C GLY A 357 3.63 -0.02 29.07
N LYS A 358 4.15 -1.02 28.35
CA LYS A 358 4.49 -2.36 28.87
C LYS A 358 5.99 -2.57 29.09
N SER A 359 6.82 -1.54 28.90
CA SER A 359 8.28 -1.64 28.98
C SER A 359 8.90 -2.67 28.02
N MET A 360 8.28 -2.86 26.85
CA MET A 360 8.71 -3.81 25.81
C MET A 360 9.26 -3.13 24.55
N PHE A 361 9.32 -1.80 24.55
CA PHE A 361 9.79 -1.00 23.43
C PHE A 361 11.25 -0.53 23.66
N PRO A 362 12.12 -0.54 22.63
CA PRO A 362 11.89 -0.98 21.25
C PRO A 362 11.89 -2.51 21.10
N GLN A 363 12.46 -3.21 22.05
CA GLN A 363 12.60 -4.66 22.07
C GLN A 363 12.37 -5.22 23.46
N SER A 364 11.87 -6.45 23.54
CA SER A 364 11.68 -7.13 24.82
C SER A 364 13.01 -7.30 25.55
N LEU A 365 12.97 -7.11 26.88
CA LEU A 365 14.11 -7.29 27.75
C LEU A 365 14.70 -8.69 27.61
N ARG A 366 16.02 -8.75 27.42
CA ARG A 366 16.78 -9.99 27.41
C ARG A 366 17.80 -9.95 28.54
N GLU A 367 17.58 -10.81 29.53
CA GLU A 367 18.40 -10.87 30.75
C GLU A 367 19.80 -11.45 30.51
N ASP A 368 20.07 -12.01 29.32
CA ASP A 368 21.35 -12.64 29.02
C ASP A 368 22.35 -11.69 28.34
N ARG A 369 21.92 -10.50 27.89
CA ARG A 369 22.72 -9.65 26.98
C ARG A 369 22.45 -8.16 27.17
N ALA A 370 23.46 -7.34 26.85
CA ALA A 370 23.30 -5.89 26.74
C ALA A 370 22.29 -5.54 25.62
N HIS A 371 21.40 -4.61 25.90
CA HIS A 371 20.34 -4.17 25.00
C HIS A 371 20.16 -2.65 25.03
N ILE A 372 19.42 -2.12 24.05
CA ILE A 372 18.99 -0.72 24.05
C ILE A 372 18.05 -0.51 25.25
N HIS A 373 18.28 0.55 26.02
CA HIS A 373 17.42 0.91 27.15
C HIS A 373 15.94 0.95 26.72
N PRO A 374 15.03 0.29 27.46
CA PRO A 374 13.61 0.38 27.17
C PRO A 374 13.16 1.83 27.28
N VAL A 375 12.50 2.36 26.25
CA VAL A 375 11.94 3.72 26.31
C VAL A 375 10.57 3.63 26.94
N LEU A 376 10.41 4.25 28.12
CA LEU A 376 9.13 4.31 28.82
C LEU A 376 8.29 5.49 28.29
N LEU A 377 6.96 5.40 28.44
CA LEU A 377 6.08 6.50 28.02
C LEU A 377 6.40 7.83 28.72
N GLU A 378 6.69 7.79 30.02
CA GLU A 378 7.03 8.96 30.82
C GLU A 378 8.38 9.60 30.46
N GLU A 379 9.19 8.90 29.67
CA GLU A 379 10.48 9.38 29.17
C GLU A 379 10.36 10.09 27.82
N LEU A 380 9.25 9.90 27.10
CA LEU A 380 9.00 10.57 25.83
C LEU A 380 8.44 12.00 26.09
N GLU A 381 9.23 13.03 25.80
CA GLU A 381 8.82 14.42 25.98
C GLU A 381 8.14 14.99 24.73
N TYR A 382 8.67 14.66 23.54
CA TYR A 382 8.20 15.23 22.27
C TYR A 382 8.05 14.17 21.18
N VAL A 383 6.99 14.32 20.38
CA VAL A 383 6.86 13.71 19.05
C VAL A 383 6.95 14.84 18.02
N LEU A 384 8.10 14.93 17.35
CA LEU A 384 8.33 15.84 16.23
C LEU A 384 7.98 15.12 14.93
N GLU A 385 6.88 15.50 14.30
CA GLU A 385 6.40 14.86 13.07
C GLU A 385 6.46 15.81 11.87
N VAL A 386 6.70 15.25 10.69
CA VAL A 386 6.73 16.01 9.43
C VAL A 386 5.72 15.44 8.45
N GLN A 387 4.96 16.31 7.79
CA GLN A 387 3.93 15.90 6.85
C GLN A 387 3.89 16.76 5.57
N GLN A 388 3.60 16.11 4.44
CA GLN A 388 3.26 16.70 3.14
C GLN A 388 4.28 17.75 2.61
N VAL A 389 5.58 17.48 2.74
CA VAL A 389 6.64 18.41 2.27
C VAL A 389 6.66 18.54 0.74
N GLY A 390 7.04 19.69 0.19
CA GLY A 390 7.26 19.88 -1.25
C GLY A 390 6.11 20.57 -1.99
N VAL A 391 5.12 21.07 -1.26
CA VAL A 391 3.90 21.72 -1.78
C VAL A 391 3.56 23.00 -0.99
N ALA A 392 4.55 23.66 -0.38
CA ALA A 392 4.34 24.83 0.46
C ALA A 392 3.93 26.08 -0.35
N GLU A 393 2.66 26.49 -0.20
CA GLU A 393 2.17 27.70 -0.85
C GLU A 393 2.79 28.96 -0.24
N GLY A 394 3.32 29.84 -1.10
CA GLY A 394 3.92 31.10 -0.67
C GLY A 394 5.17 30.93 0.21
N ARG A 395 5.82 29.76 0.18
CA ARG A 395 6.99 29.41 1.01
C ARG A 395 6.70 29.51 2.51
N LYS A 396 5.49 29.14 2.93
CA LYS A 396 5.05 29.16 4.33
C LYS A 396 4.89 27.77 4.89
N TYR A 397 5.38 27.58 6.10
CA TYR A 397 5.14 26.41 6.93
C TYR A 397 4.44 26.80 8.21
N TYR A 398 3.76 25.83 8.79
CA TYR A 398 3.06 25.94 10.05
C TYR A 398 3.62 24.90 11.01
N VAL A 399 3.67 25.26 12.29
CA VAL A 399 3.93 24.31 13.37
C VAL A 399 2.65 24.09 14.17
N HIS A 400 2.26 22.83 14.28
CA HIS A 400 1.10 22.39 15.03
C HIS A 400 1.53 21.77 16.34
N ILE A 401 0.89 22.19 17.43
CA ILE A 401 1.17 21.73 18.79
C ILE A 401 -0.15 21.51 19.53
N ASP A 402 -0.12 20.69 20.56
CA ASP A 402 -1.26 20.57 21.47
C ASP A 402 -1.28 21.76 22.44
N GLY A 403 -2.39 22.50 22.43
CA GLY A 403 -2.55 23.72 23.22
C GLY A 403 -2.61 23.46 24.71
N ASP A 404 -3.30 22.40 25.12
CA ASP A 404 -3.51 22.07 26.54
C ASP A 404 -2.19 21.73 27.24
N ARG A 405 -1.27 21.04 26.53
CA ARG A 405 0.10 20.76 26.99
C ARG A 405 1.02 21.96 26.86
N TYR A 406 0.95 22.69 25.74
CA TYR A 406 1.78 23.87 25.52
C TYR A 406 1.53 24.98 26.55
N ASP A 407 0.27 25.20 26.93
CA ASP A 407 -0.09 26.25 27.88
C ASP A 407 0.31 25.91 29.34
N GLN A 408 0.71 24.66 29.63
CA GLN A 408 1.27 24.28 30.93
C GLN A 408 2.72 24.75 31.09
N ASP A 409 3.56 24.57 30.07
CA ASP A 409 4.93 25.11 30.03
C ASP A 409 5.34 25.47 28.60
N ARG A 410 5.27 26.76 28.29
CA ARG A 410 5.55 27.29 26.95
C ARG A 410 7.04 27.32 26.63
N THR A 411 7.88 27.57 27.64
CA THR A 411 9.28 27.95 27.44
C THR A 411 10.10 26.91 26.66
N PRO A 412 9.99 25.60 26.95
CA PRO A 412 10.75 24.58 26.22
C PRO A 412 10.28 24.45 24.77
N THR A 413 8.96 24.51 24.52
CA THR A 413 8.39 24.38 23.18
C THR A 413 8.70 25.62 22.33
N ASP A 414 8.68 26.82 22.92
CA ASP A 414 9.05 28.06 22.23
C ASP A 414 10.48 28.02 21.68
N LYS A 415 11.43 27.53 22.48
CA LYS A 415 12.82 27.35 22.04
C LYS A 415 12.94 26.41 20.85
N ILE A 416 12.21 25.29 20.87
CA ILE A 416 12.16 24.35 19.74
C ILE A 416 11.56 25.04 18.50
N MET A 417 10.45 25.75 18.64
CA MET A 417 9.81 26.48 17.53
C MET A 417 10.71 27.57 16.95
N ASP A 418 11.45 28.31 17.78
CA ASP A 418 12.42 29.32 17.34
C ASP A 418 13.56 28.72 16.51
N LYS A 419 13.91 27.46 16.76
CA LYS A 419 14.96 26.74 16.05
C LYS A 419 14.46 26.15 14.74
N ILE A 420 13.22 25.66 14.72
CA ILE A 420 12.52 25.29 13.48
C ILE A 420 12.41 26.52 12.57
N GLU A 421 11.97 27.66 13.11
CA GLU A 421 11.85 28.90 12.35
C GLU A 421 13.19 29.32 11.74
N ARG A 422 14.29 29.25 12.52
CA ARG A 422 15.64 29.53 12.01
C ARG A 422 16.05 28.59 10.87
N GLY A 423 15.77 27.30 11.01
CA GLY A 423 16.04 26.31 9.96
C GLY A 423 15.33 26.65 8.65
N LEU A 424 14.02 26.90 8.71
CA LEU A 424 13.20 27.29 7.55
C LEU A 424 13.67 28.61 6.92
N ARG A 425 13.92 29.64 7.75
CA ARG A 425 14.37 30.96 7.28
C ARG A 425 15.72 30.92 6.57
N SER A 426 16.60 29.96 6.92
CA SER A 426 17.89 29.80 6.26
C SER A 426 17.78 29.42 4.77
N HIS A 427 16.62 28.90 4.35
CA HIS A 427 16.30 28.57 2.95
C HIS A 427 15.22 29.49 2.35
N GLY A 428 14.83 30.55 3.05
CA GLY A 428 13.84 31.52 2.60
C GLY A 428 12.38 31.07 2.76
N PHE A 429 12.11 30.20 3.73
CA PHE A 429 10.76 29.82 4.14
C PHE A 429 10.38 30.52 5.45
N ASP A 430 9.13 30.93 5.56
CA ASP A 430 8.57 31.52 6.78
C ASP A 430 7.88 30.44 7.62
N LEU A 431 7.94 30.60 8.94
CA LEU A 431 7.18 29.79 9.88
C LEU A 431 6.07 30.62 10.53
N GLU A 432 4.83 30.17 10.40
CA GLU A 432 3.71 30.69 11.18
C GLU A 432 3.55 29.87 12.46
N LYS A 433 3.82 30.52 13.59
CA LYS A 433 3.61 29.95 14.92
C LYS A 433 2.13 29.93 15.27
N PRO A 434 1.68 28.97 16.08
CA PRO A 434 0.25 28.80 16.36
C PRO A 434 -0.32 29.95 17.20
N SER A 435 -1.28 30.68 16.62
CA SER A 435 -1.99 31.81 17.23
C SER A 435 -3.40 31.40 17.71
N GLY A 436 -3.78 31.79 18.94
CA GLY A 436 -5.11 31.53 19.50
C GLY A 436 -5.14 30.47 20.61
N SER A 437 -6.31 30.30 21.24
CA SER A 437 -6.51 29.48 22.45
C SER A 437 -6.94 28.03 22.18
N GLN A 438 -7.14 27.63 20.92
CA GLN A 438 -7.47 26.24 20.54
C GLN A 438 -6.45 25.72 19.53
N ARG A 439 -5.24 25.39 20.01
CA ARG A 439 -4.19 24.75 19.20
C ARG A 439 -4.40 23.25 19.29
N LYS A 440 -4.71 22.62 18.16
CA LYS A 440 -5.00 21.18 18.09
C LYS A 440 -4.18 20.56 16.99
N VAL A 441 -3.68 19.35 17.24
CA VAL A 441 -2.79 18.65 16.32
C VAL A 441 -3.62 17.99 15.20
N PRO A 442 -3.19 18.07 13.93
CA PRO A 442 -3.82 17.32 12.83
C PRO A 442 -3.53 15.82 12.94
N PRO A 443 -4.25 14.96 12.18
CA PRO A 443 -4.04 13.52 12.19
C PRO A 443 -2.55 13.15 12.05
N SER A 444 -2.00 12.52 13.09
CA SER A 444 -0.57 12.28 13.24
C SER A 444 -0.30 11.16 14.24
N SER A 445 0.90 10.58 14.19
CA SER A 445 1.33 9.51 15.09
C SER A 445 1.31 9.93 16.56
N TRP A 446 1.41 11.23 16.85
CA TRP A 446 1.31 11.77 18.20
C TRP A 446 0.00 11.38 18.91
N HIS A 447 -1.12 11.23 18.21
CA HIS A 447 -2.43 10.92 18.83
C HIS A 447 -2.38 9.60 19.60
N SER A 448 -1.59 8.62 19.14
CA SER A 448 -1.36 7.35 19.84
C SER A 448 -0.66 7.54 21.18
N PHE A 449 0.37 8.39 21.23
CA PHE A 449 1.13 8.66 22.44
C PHE A 449 0.36 9.58 23.40
N ALA A 450 -0.38 10.56 22.87
CA ALA A 450 -1.22 11.46 23.66
C ALA A 450 -2.34 10.71 24.41
N LYS A 451 -2.88 9.65 23.81
CA LYS A 451 -3.83 8.73 24.46
C LYS A 451 -3.16 7.94 25.60
N ALA A 452 -1.85 7.71 25.54
CA ALA A 452 -1.12 6.89 26.49
C ALA A 452 -0.48 7.69 27.64
N ASP A 453 -0.04 8.91 27.37
CA ASP A 453 0.51 9.81 28.37
C ASP A 453 0.09 11.27 28.07
N SER A 454 -0.43 11.95 29.09
CA SER A 454 -0.87 13.34 29.00
C SER A 454 0.28 14.35 28.91
N LYS A 455 1.53 13.95 29.13
CA LYS A 455 2.72 14.82 29.11
C LYS A 455 3.42 14.88 27.75
N VAL A 456 3.23 13.89 26.88
CA VAL A 456 3.91 13.83 25.58
C VAL A 456 3.43 14.97 24.70
N GLN A 457 4.32 15.88 24.30
CA GLN A 457 3.97 17.05 23.49
C GLN A 457 4.16 16.81 21.99
N ALA A 458 3.27 17.39 21.18
CA ALA A 458 3.38 17.38 19.72
C ALA A 458 4.17 18.59 19.21
N VAL A 459 4.99 18.36 18.18
CA VAL A 459 5.55 19.42 17.33
C VAL A 459 5.49 18.94 15.87
N LEU A 460 4.45 19.32 15.15
CA LEU A 460 4.26 18.87 13.76
C LEU A 460 4.55 19.99 12.77
N ILE A 461 5.47 19.75 11.84
CA ILE A 461 5.87 20.69 10.78
C ILE A 461 5.13 20.30 9.50
N ALA A 462 4.29 21.20 8.97
CA ALA A 462 3.55 20.95 7.74
C ALA A 462 3.24 22.24 6.97
N PRO A 463 3.00 22.17 5.65
CA PRO A 463 2.72 23.35 4.83
C PRO A 463 1.25 23.77 4.83
N PHE A 464 0.46 23.40 5.85
CA PHE A 464 -0.95 23.74 5.94
C PHE A 464 -1.34 24.24 7.34
N LYS A 465 -2.39 25.06 7.45
CA LYS A 465 -2.83 25.69 8.71
C LYS A 465 -4.00 24.99 9.39
N GLU A 466 -5.10 24.77 8.67
CA GLU A 466 -6.34 24.21 9.24
C GLU A 466 -6.89 23.08 8.36
N GLU A 467 -6.72 23.19 7.04
CA GLU A 467 -7.06 22.15 6.07
C GLU A 467 -5.85 21.91 5.18
N TYR A 468 -5.70 20.68 4.67
CA TYR A 468 -4.65 20.33 3.73
C TYR A 468 -4.76 21.16 2.46
N ASP A 469 -3.63 21.76 2.08
CA ASP A 469 -3.51 22.46 0.81
C ASP A 469 -3.33 21.45 -0.34
N TYR A 470 -2.68 20.31 -0.08
CA TYR A 470 -2.56 19.21 -1.05
C TYR A 470 -3.82 18.34 -1.08
N LYS A 471 -4.47 18.27 -2.25
CA LYS A 471 -5.82 17.72 -2.42
C LYS A 471 -5.88 16.25 -2.84
N ARG A 472 -4.74 15.56 -2.83
CA ARG A 472 -4.56 14.22 -3.41
C ARG A 472 -3.99 13.21 -2.43
N ILE A 473 -4.11 13.48 -1.13
CA ILE A 473 -3.67 12.52 -0.12
C ILE A 473 -4.34 11.16 -0.32
N ASN A 474 -3.60 10.08 -0.05
CA ASN A 474 -4.11 8.70 -0.14
C ASN A 474 -4.91 8.47 -1.42
N SER A 475 -4.27 8.73 -2.56
CA SER A 475 -4.89 8.63 -3.88
C SER A 475 -3.96 7.94 -4.86
N ILE A 476 -4.54 7.28 -5.86
CA ILE A 476 -3.79 6.78 -7.04
C ILE A 476 -3.19 7.97 -7.81
N LEU A 477 -3.83 9.14 -7.69
CA LEU A 477 -3.37 10.41 -8.26
C LEU A 477 -2.35 11.13 -7.37
N ASP A 478 -1.95 10.56 -6.22
CA ASP A 478 -0.79 11.02 -5.44
C ASP A 478 0.53 10.58 -6.12
N LYS A 479 0.57 10.83 -7.42
CA LYS A 479 1.65 10.55 -8.35
C LYS A 479 1.72 11.75 -9.28
N ASN A 480 2.86 12.42 -9.31
CA ASN A 480 3.01 13.64 -10.09
C ASN A 480 4.08 13.48 -11.16
N GLN A 481 3.79 14.02 -12.35
CA GLN A 481 4.87 14.35 -13.27
C GLN A 481 5.45 15.68 -12.84
N TRP A 482 6.59 15.62 -12.17
CA TRP A 482 7.32 16.79 -11.70
C TRP A 482 8.07 17.44 -12.88
N THR A 483 7.78 18.70 -13.16
CA THR A 483 8.65 19.52 -14.00
C THR A 483 9.99 19.75 -13.29
N SER A 484 11.01 20.14 -14.05
CA SER A 484 12.33 20.44 -13.47
C SER A 484 12.28 21.54 -12.41
N ASP A 485 11.43 22.56 -12.60
CA ASP A 485 11.28 23.67 -11.66
C ASP A 485 10.54 23.25 -10.38
N GLU A 486 9.46 22.46 -10.50
CA GLU A 486 8.72 21.92 -9.34
C GLU A 486 9.60 20.98 -8.51
N LYS A 487 10.36 20.10 -9.17
CA LYS A 487 11.33 19.23 -8.50
C LYS A 487 12.36 20.05 -7.72
N GLU A 488 12.93 21.08 -8.32
CA GLU A 488 13.92 21.93 -7.65
C GLU A 488 13.32 22.65 -6.43
N LYS A 489 12.08 23.15 -6.51
CA LYS A 489 11.36 23.73 -5.37
C LYS A 489 11.13 22.71 -4.27
N ALA A 490 10.65 21.51 -4.61
CA ALA A 490 10.41 20.45 -3.63
C ALA A 490 11.71 19.99 -2.94
N VAL A 491 12.81 19.87 -3.69
CA VAL A 491 14.14 19.57 -3.13
C VAL A 491 14.59 20.66 -2.14
N GLN A 492 14.39 21.94 -2.47
CA GLN A 492 14.70 23.05 -1.55
C GLN A 492 13.83 23.02 -0.29
N GLU A 493 12.54 22.70 -0.42
CA GLU A 493 11.64 22.52 0.73
C GLU A 493 12.07 21.37 1.64
N ILE A 494 12.40 20.22 1.06
CA ILE A 494 12.89 19.06 1.80
C ILE A 494 14.19 19.40 2.53
N GLU A 495 15.11 20.14 1.90
CA GLU A 495 16.35 20.61 2.53
C GLU A 495 16.07 21.55 3.72
N ALA A 496 15.12 22.48 3.57
CA ALA A 496 14.73 23.42 4.61
C ALA A 496 14.10 22.71 5.82
N VAL A 497 13.21 21.74 5.57
CA VAL A 497 12.57 20.95 6.62
C VAL A 497 13.58 20.05 7.32
N ALA A 498 14.45 19.37 6.60
CA ALA A 498 15.53 18.56 7.18
C ALA A 498 16.46 19.40 8.08
N THR A 499 16.80 20.63 7.64
CA THR A 499 17.59 21.58 8.44
C THR A 499 16.85 21.98 9.72
N SER A 500 15.54 22.13 9.65
CA SER A 500 14.69 22.48 10.79
C SER A 500 14.58 21.35 11.81
N ILE A 501 14.48 20.10 11.36
CA ILE A 501 14.54 18.90 12.21
C ILE A 501 15.86 18.87 12.99
N LEU A 502 16.99 19.10 12.31
CA LEU A 502 18.31 19.12 12.92
C LEU A 502 18.43 20.25 13.96
N ALA A 503 17.96 21.46 13.63
CA ALA A 503 18.00 22.60 14.53
C ALA A 503 17.16 22.37 15.80
N ALA A 504 15.95 21.81 15.66
CA ALA A 504 15.09 21.43 16.78
C ALA A 504 15.73 20.34 17.66
N SER A 505 16.26 19.30 17.02
CA SER A 505 16.92 18.18 17.68
C SER A 505 18.16 18.63 18.45
N ALA A 506 18.97 19.53 17.87
CA ALA A 506 20.17 20.08 18.48
C ALA A 506 19.84 20.91 19.73
N GLU A 507 18.82 21.78 19.66
CA GLU A 507 18.33 22.52 20.82
C GLU A 507 17.86 21.59 21.93
N TYR A 508 17.12 20.52 21.57
CA TYR A 508 16.62 19.57 22.55
C TYR A 508 17.73 18.89 23.36
N VAL A 509 18.83 18.48 22.70
CA VAL A 509 19.98 17.83 23.36
C VAL A 509 21.02 18.80 23.91
N GLY A 510 20.82 20.11 23.75
CA GLY A 510 21.76 21.15 24.21
C GLY A 510 23.03 21.26 23.37
N LEU A 511 22.95 20.97 22.07
CA LEU A 511 24.03 21.13 21.11
C LEU A 511 23.89 22.48 20.38
N GLU A 512 24.98 23.24 20.32
CA GLU A 512 24.99 24.55 19.64
C GLU A 512 24.57 24.40 18.17
N THR A 513 23.56 25.15 17.75
CA THR A 513 22.98 24.96 16.42
C THR A 513 23.94 25.34 15.29
N ASP A 514 24.82 26.31 15.52
CA ASP A 514 25.78 26.73 14.51
C ASP A 514 26.84 25.64 14.25
N ASP A 515 27.05 24.72 15.20
CA ASP A 515 27.96 23.57 15.08
C ASP A 515 27.35 22.37 14.31
N VAL A 516 26.03 22.42 14.02
CA VAL A 516 25.21 21.28 13.55
C VAL A 516 24.34 21.61 12.34
N VAL A 517 24.01 22.87 12.11
CA VAL A 517 23.41 23.38 10.86
C VAL A 517 24.43 23.33 9.71
N ALA A 518 25.31 22.31 9.73
CA ALA A 518 26.06 21.86 8.58
C ALA A 518 25.07 21.46 7.50
N LYS A 519 25.30 22.00 6.30
CA LYS A 519 24.42 21.94 5.13
C LYS A 519 23.92 20.52 4.91
N VAL A 520 22.61 20.31 5.11
CA VAL A 520 21.92 19.12 4.61
C VAL A 520 22.37 18.89 3.18
N ASP A 521 22.79 17.66 2.86
CA ASP A 521 23.33 17.37 1.54
C ASP A 521 22.21 17.43 0.49
N LYS A 522 22.10 18.59 -0.16
CA LYS A 522 21.15 18.83 -1.26
C LYS A 522 21.30 17.80 -2.39
N LYS A 523 22.51 17.32 -2.66
CA LYS A 523 22.74 16.30 -3.70
C LYS A 523 22.12 14.96 -3.29
N LEU A 524 22.25 14.57 -2.03
CA LEU A 524 21.56 13.40 -1.50
C LEU A 524 20.04 13.57 -1.57
N VAL A 525 19.51 14.72 -1.16
CA VAL A 525 18.06 15.00 -1.25
C VAL A 525 17.57 14.85 -2.69
N SER A 526 18.26 15.47 -3.65
CA SER A 526 17.92 15.34 -5.08
C SER A 526 18.00 13.89 -5.58
N THR A 527 19.00 13.12 -5.12
CA THR A 527 19.16 11.71 -5.52
C THR A 527 18.03 10.84 -4.94
N LEU A 528 17.70 11.03 -3.66
CA LEU A 528 16.60 10.31 -3.02
C LEU A 528 15.25 10.69 -3.62
N PHE A 529 15.05 11.95 -3.99
CA PHE A 529 13.87 12.39 -4.74
C PHE A 529 13.77 11.66 -6.07
N GLU A 530 14.87 11.58 -6.83
CA GLU A 530 14.88 10.85 -8.10
C GLU A 530 14.51 9.37 -7.93
N CYS A 531 15.16 8.70 -6.98
CA CYS A 531 14.98 7.29 -6.72
C CYS A 531 13.59 6.92 -6.16
N LEU A 532 13.15 7.62 -5.11
CA LEU A 532 11.95 7.26 -4.38
C LEU A 532 10.69 7.82 -5.02
N ILE A 533 10.78 8.95 -5.72
CA ILE A 533 9.62 9.59 -6.35
C ILE A 533 9.63 9.31 -7.86
N THR A 534 10.61 9.84 -8.61
CA THR A 534 10.51 9.84 -10.08
C THR A 534 10.72 8.49 -10.77
N SER A 535 11.51 7.57 -10.19
CA SER A 535 11.70 6.24 -10.78
C SER A 535 10.40 5.42 -10.79
N ASN A 536 10.29 4.41 -11.66
CA ASN A 536 9.11 3.54 -11.69
C ASN A 536 9.10 2.56 -10.52
N PHE A 537 10.25 1.98 -10.19
CA PHE A 537 10.43 1.04 -9.08
C PHE A 537 11.55 1.47 -8.12
N TRP A 538 11.55 0.92 -6.89
CA TRP A 538 12.45 1.29 -5.80
C TRP A 538 13.93 1.10 -6.13
N PHE A 539 14.27 0.11 -6.97
CA PHE A 539 15.63 -0.29 -7.30
C PHE A 539 16.02 0.05 -8.76
N ASP A 540 15.33 0.99 -9.41
CA ASP A 540 15.62 1.36 -10.80
C ASP A 540 16.75 2.40 -10.93
N CYS A 541 16.91 3.29 -9.94
CA CYS A 541 17.95 4.32 -10.00
C CYS A 541 19.33 3.74 -9.60
N ASP A 542 20.41 4.30 -10.15
CA ASP A 542 21.80 3.87 -9.89
C ASP A 542 22.15 3.83 -8.39
N PHE A 543 21.72 4.83 -7.61
CA PHE A 543 21.97 4.88 -6.17
C PHE A 543 21.34 3.69 -5.44
N MET A 544 20.09 3.34 -5.77
CA MET A 544 19.38 2.22 -5.15
C MET A 544 19.83 0.87 -5.66
N GLN A 545 20.24 0.76 -6.94
CA GLN A 545 20.87 -0.46 -7.48
C GLN A 545 22.17 -0.77 -6.75
N LYS A 546 23.00 0.24 -6.49
CA LYS A 546 24.22 0.10 -5.69
C LYS A 546 23.92 -0.24 -4.24
N LEU A 547 22.91 0.37 -3.63
CA LEU A 547 22.48 0.06 -2.26
C LEU A 547 21.95 -1.38 -2.14
N ASP A 548 21.24 -1.85 -3.16
CA ASP A 548 20.76 -3.21 -3.23
C ASP A 548 21.94 -4.19 -3.27
N GLY A 549 22.84 -4.01 -4.24
CA GLY A 549 23.99 -4.90 -4.43
C GLY A 549 23.57 -6.34 -4.77
N GLY A 550 22.38 -6.53 -5.34
CA GLY A 550 21.81 -7.85 -5.68
C GLY A 550 21.24 -8.62 -4.49
N ARG A 551 20.95 -7.95 -3.37
CA ARG A 551 20.37 -8.58 -2.16
C ARG A 551 18.85 -8.73 -2.25
N TYR A 552 18.20 -7.85 -3.00
CA TYR A 552 16.78 -7.88 -3.28
C TYR A 552 16.54 -8.85 -4.44
N HIS A 553 15.86 -9.94 -4.12
CA HIS A 553 15.31 -10.82 -5.13
C HIS A 553 13.84 -10.45 -5.29
N LYS A 554 13.36 -10.35 -6.53
CA LYS A 554 11.92 -10.21 -6.77
C LYS A 554 11.24 -11.44 -6.20
N LEU A 555 10.47 -11.21 -5.14
CA LEU A 555 9.73 -12.23 -4.41
C LEU A 555 8.27 -12.13 -4.90
N PHE A 556 7.74 -13.24 -5.42
CA PHE A 556 6.33 -13.40 -5.79
C PHE A 556 5.84 -12.51 -6.95
N ASP A 557 4.72 -12.89 -7.59
CA ASP A 557 4.04 -12.10 -8.64
C ASP A 557 3.07 -11.05 -8.04
N SER A 558 3.49 -10.38 -6.96
CA SER A 558 2.70 -9.35 -6.26
C SER A 558 3.11 -7.93 -6.69
N TYR A 559 2.14 -7.01 -6.80
CA TYR A 559 2.36 -5.63 -7.20
C TYR A 559 3.32 -4.91 -6.25
N GLY A 560 3.13 -4.97 -4.93
CA GLY A 560 3.98 -4.20 -4.00
C GLY A 560 5.45 -4.65 -3.95
N PHE A 561 5.79 -5.84 -4.45
CA PHE A 561 7.18 -6.31 -4.62
C PHE A 561 7.76 -6.03 -6.01
N ASN A 562 6.93 -5.79 -7.01
CA ASN A 562 7.36 -5.58 -8.40
C ASN A 562 7.19 -4.13 -8.88
N GLU A 563 6.38 -3.36 -8.18
CA GLU A 563 6.02 -1.95 -8.44
C GLU A 563 6.13 -1.14 -7.14
N LYS A 564 5.96 0.18 -7.23
CA LYS A 564 5.92 1.03 -6.05
C LYS A 564 4.60 0.85 -5.30
N SER A 565 4.70 0.47 -4.03
CA SER A 565 3.60 0.49 -3.07
C SER A 565 4.12 0.76 -1.67
N THR A 566 3.37 1.56 -0.91
CA THR A 566 3.62 1.86 0.51
C THR A 566 2.50 1.31 1.40
N TYR A 567 1.57 0.54 0.84
CA TYR A 567 0.40 0.05 1.57
C TYR A 567 0.79 -0.97 2.66
N ILE A 568 0.02 -0.96 3.76
CA ILE A 568 0.11 -1.94 4.84
C ILE A 568 -0.88 -3.07 4.60
N SER A 569 -0.39 -4.27 4.30
CA SER A 569 -1.25 -5.46 4.15
C SER A 569 -1.14 -6.39 5.37
N MET A 570 -1.90 -7.48 5.36
CA MET A 570 -1.85 -8.56 6.34
C MET A 570 -0.55 -9.38 6.23
N GLU A 571 -0.01 -9.54 5.03
CA GLU A 571 1.33 -10.08 4.83
C GLU A 571 2.24 -8.96 4.27
N THR A 572 3.55 -9.11 4.40
CA THR A 572 4.47 -8.10 3.87
C THR A 572 4.44 -8.22 2.34
N HIS A 573 3.56 -7.47 1.67
CA HIS A 573 3.42 -7.46 0.21
C HIS A 573 4.21 -6.32 -0.45
N THR A 574 4.97 -5.53 0.32
CA THR A 574 5.70 -4.37 -0.20
C THR A 574 7.19 -4.42 0.11
N ALA A 575 8.01 -3.99 -0.85
CA ALA A 575 9.46 -3.88 -0.65
C ALA A 575 9.87 -2.66 0.20
N PHE A 576 8.96 -1.70 0.37
CA PHE A 576 9.29 -0.37 0.89
C PHE A 576 9.86 -0.36 2.32
N PRO A 577 9.34 -1.13 3.30
CA PRO A 577 9.95 -1.18 4.63
C PRO A 577 11.40 -1.67 4.61
N THR A 578 11.75 -2.57 3.69
CA THR A 578 13.14 -3.04 3.50
C THR A 578 14.01 -1.94 2.88
N VAL A 579 13.50 -1.25 1.86
CA VAL A 579 14.15 -0.09 1.24
C VAL A 579 14.47 0.97 2.29
N LEU A 580 13.48 1.35 3.09
CA LEU A 580 13.65 2.38 4.11
C LEU A 580 14.59 1.94 5.23
N HIS A 581 14.58 0.65 5.60
CA HIS A 581 15.52 0.10 6.58
C HIS A 581 16.97 0.23 6.09
N TRP A 582 17.25 -0.12 4.83
CA TRP A 582 18.59 0.02 4.26
C TRP A 582 19.03 1.48 4.15
N LEU A 583 18.14 2.38 3.78
CA LEU A 583 18.40 3.82 3.75
C LEU A 583 18.68 4.37 5.15
N THR A 584 17.96 3.90 6.17
CA THR A 584 18.18 4.31 7.56
C THR A 584 19.53 3.81 8.08
N ILE A 585 19.91 2.56 7.74
CA ILE A 585 21.25 2.03 8.02
C ILE A 585 22.33 2.84 7.31
N PHE A 586 22.10 3.24 6.05
CA PHE A 586 23.03 4.12 5.34
C PHE A 586 23.12 5.51 5.98
N ALA A 587 22.01 6.05 6.49
CA ALA A 587 21.97 7.37 7.10
C ALA A 587 22.75 7.41 8.43
N LEU A 588 22.57 6.42 9.30
CA LEU A 588 23.04 6.45 10.68
C LEU A 588 24.12 5.41 11.03
N GLY A 589 24.32 4.40 10.18
CA GLY A 589 25.31 3.35 10.38
C GLY A 589 26.74 3.84 10.19
N SER A 590 27.68 3.21 10.88
CA SER A 590 29.11 3.55 10.83
C SER A 590 29.95 2.30 10.65
N ASP A 591 30.98 2.39 9.81
CA ASP A 591 31.98 1.34 9.58
C ASP A 591 33.31 1.61 10.31
N LYS A 592 33.42 2.73 11.04
CA LYS A 592 34.70 3.17 11.66
C LYS A 592 35.34 2.12 12.57
N GLU A 593 34.52 1.38 13.32
CA GLU A 593 34.97 0.32 14.24
C GLU A 593 35.09 -1.06 13.57
N THR A 594 34.63 -1.19 12.33
CA THR A 594 34.49 -2.45 11.61
C THR A 594 35.26 -2.47 10.28
N LEU A 595 36.16 -1.51 10.06
CA LEU A 595 37.01 -1.40 8.86
C LEU A 595 37.78 -2.70 8.52
N ASN A 596 38.12 -3.49 9.55
CA ASN A 596 38.85 -4.75 9.42
C ASN A 596 37.94 -5.94 9.04
N VAL A 597 36.62 -5.78 9.06
CA VAL A 597 35.65 -6.82 8.71
C VAL A 597 35.50 -6.86 7.18
N LYS A 598 35.91 -7.98 6.57
CA LYS A 598 35.93 -8.14 5.10
C LYS A 598 34.94 -9.17 4.56
N SER A 599 34.12 -9.78 5.42
CA SER A 599 33.13 -10.78 4.99
C SER A 599 31.80 -10.60 5.72
N GLU A 600 30.72 -10.97 5.03
CA GLU A 600 29.36 -10.98 5.59
C GLU A 600 29.26 -11.85 6.84
N LYS A 601 29.86 -13.05 6.80
CA LYS A 601 29.88 -13.98 7.94
C LYS A 601 30.59 -13.37 9.15
N SER A 602 31.73 -12.72 8.95
CA SER A 602 32.42 -12.03 10.04
C SER A 602 31.58 -10.87 10.60
N CYS A 603 30.85 -10.16 9.75
CA CYS A 603 29.97 -9.07 10.16
C CYS A 603 28.81 -9.57 11.03
N SER A 604 28.11 -10.64 10.60
CA SER A 604 26.99 -11.21 11.34
C SER A 604 27.39 -11.78 12.70
N HIS A 605 28.61 -12.31 12.81
CA HIS A 605 29.16 -12.81 14.08
C HIS A 605 29.30 -11.71 15.16
N LEU A 606 29.52 -10.44 14.79
CA LEU A 606 29.66 -9.34 15.76
C LEU A 606 28.36 -9.04 16.53
N GLY A 607 27.21 -9.34 15.93
CA GLY A 607 25.89 -9.16 16.54
C GLY A 607 25.43 -10.33 17.40
N GLN A 608 26.13 -11.48 17.39
CA GLN A 608 25.60 -12.72 17.98
C GLN A 608 25.50 -12.72 19.51
N PHE A 609 26.19 -11.84 20.23
CA PHE A 609 26.29 -11.88 21.70
C PHE A 609 25.76 -10.62 22.39
N GLN A 610 25.09 -9.73 21.65
CA GLN A 610 24.51 -8.50 22.19
C GLN A 610 23.27 -8.11 21.39
N ALA A 611 22.38 -7.32 21.98
CA ALA A 611 21.14 -6.87 21.36
C ALA A 611 21.04 -5.33 21.34
N MET A 612 22.16 -4.61 21.50
CA MET A 612 22.25 -3.16 21.46
C MET A 612 22.50 -2.62 20.04
N TYR A 613 23.36 -3.28 19.27
CA TYR A 613 23.73 -2.89 17.92
C TYR A 613 23.50 -4.04 16.93
N THR A 614 23.02 -3.68 15.75
CA THR A 614 22.95 -4.57 14.58
C THR A 614 24.17 -4.29 13.70
N TYR A 615 24.79 -5.36 13.20
CA TYR A 615 25.89 -5.32 12.23
C TYR A 615 25.39 -5.83 10.89
N THR A 616 25.32 -4.94 9.90
CA THR A 616 24.75 -5.24 8.59
C THR A 616 25.83 -5.15 7.53
N TRP A 617 26.00 -6.22 6.76
CA TRP A 617 26.82 -6.21 5.56
C TRP A 617 26.04 -5.55 4.42
N GLN A 618 26.41 -4.31 4.09
CA GLN A 618 25.66 -3.47 3.15
C GLN A 618 26.61 -2.71 2.23
N PRO A 619 26.32 -2.62 0.92
CA PRO A 619 27.09 -1.81 0.00
C PRO A 619 26.82 -0.32 0.21
N SER A 620 27.85 0.50 0.01
CA SER A 620 27.68 1.94 -0.07
C SER A 620 26.90 2.29 -1.34
N PRO A 621 25.85 3.11 -1.27
CA PRO A 621 25.09 3.52 -2.45
C PRO A 621 25.89 4.41 -3.41
N TYR A 622 27.02 4.98 -2.95
CA TYR A 622 27.90 5.80 -3.79
C TYR A 622 28.88 4.95 -4.61
N THR A 623 29.45 3.90 -4.02
CA THR A 623 30.56 3.13 -4.62
C THR A 623 30.19 1.70 -4.99
N GLY A 624 29.12 1.14 -4.43
CA GLY A 624 28.78 -0.29 -4.53
C GLY A 624 29.66 -1.21 -3.69
N ASN A 625 30.64 -0.68 -2.95
CA ASN A 625 31.53 -1.48 -2.13
C ASN A 625 30.84 -1.89 -0.83
N PHE A 626 30.90 -3.17 -0.51
CA PHE A 626 30.37 -3.72 0.74
C PHE A 626 31.24 -3.36 1.94
N SER A 627 30.56 -3.01 3.04
CA SER A 627 31.16 -2.74 4.34
C SER A 627 30.25 -3.29 5.44
N CYS A 628 30.82 -3.53 6.63
CA CYS A 628 30.06 -3.95 7.80
C CYS A 628 29.62 -2.72 8.59
N LEU A 629 28.36 -2.31 8.50
CA LEU A 629 27.83 -1.14 9.18
C LEU A 629 27.31 -1.52 10.58
N LYS A 630 27.85 -0.87 11.60
CA LYS A 630 27.35 -0.92 12.98
C LYS A 630 26.27 0.15 13.14
N SER A 631 25.08 -0.23 13.61
CA SER A 631 23.96 0.69 13.85
C SER A 631 23.09 0.22 15.01
N ALA A 632 22.32 1.11 15.63
CA ALA A 632 21.29 0.76 16.63
C ALA A 632 19.91 1.03 16.02
N ILE A 633 19.58 0.23 15.00
CA ILE A 633 18.33 0.32 14.24
C ILE A 633 17.56 -0.98 14.44
N VAL A 634 16.31 -0.83 14.85
CA VAL A 634 15.37 -1.93 15.10
C VAL A 634 14.27 -1.84 14.04
N LYS A 635 14.23 -2.85 13.17
CA LYS A 635 13.09 -3.11 12.29
C LYS A 635 12.18 -4.12 12.99
N LYS A 636 10.91 -3.78 13.20
CA LYS A 636 9.99 -4.61 13.99
C LYS A 636 8.59 -4.58 13.40
N VAL A 637 8.03 -5.76 13.21
CA VAL A 637 6.62 -5.93 12.81
C VAL A 637 5.72 -5.40 13.93
N MET A 638 4.83 -4.48 13.58
CA MET A 638 3.85 -3.89 14.48
C MET A 638 2.45 -4.34 14.11
N VAL A 639 1.83 -5.07 15.04
CA VAL A 639 0.45 -5.57 14.93
C VAL A 639 -0.38 -4.86 15.98
N SER A 640 -1.57 -4.39 15.60
CA SER A 640 -2.47 -3.68 16.51
C SER A 640 -2.74 -4.48 17.79
N PRO A 641 -2.70 -3.85 18.99
CA PRO A 641 -3.07 -4.51 20.24
C PRO A 641 -4.51 -5.03 20.27
N ALA A 642 -5.37 -4.59 19.34
CA ALA A 642 -6.75 -5.08 19.22
C ALA A 642 -6.88 -6.56 18.84
N VAL A 643 -5.80 -7.23 18.44
CA VAL A 643 -5.80 -8.68 18.20
C VAL A 643 -5.08 -9.49 19.28
N ASP A 644 -4.48 -8.80 20.25
CA ASP A 644 -3.84 -9.43 21.40
C ASP A 644 -4.91 -9.89 22.40
N PRO A 645 -4.99 -11.19 22.73
CA PRO A 645 -5.95 -11.72 23.71
C PRO A 645 -5.82 -11.12 25.11
N SER A 646 -4.68 -10.51 25.44
CA SER A 646 -4.41 -9.86 26.73
C SER A 646 -4.92 -8.43 26.82
N THR A 647 -5.33 -7.83 25.70
CA THR A 647 -5.88 -6.47 25.69
C THR A 647 -7.33 -6.48 26.21
N PRO A 648 -7.70 -5.59 27.15
CA PRO A 648 -9.07 -5.48 27.63
C PRO A 648 -10.05 -5.20 26.48
N GLU A 649 -11.20 -5.88 26.46
CA GLU A 649 -12.20 -5.77 25.38
C GLU A 649 -12.68 -4.33 25.16
N GLU A 650 -12.81 -3.54 26.24
CA GLU A 650 -13.17 -2.11 26.16
C GLU A 650 -12.13 -1.28 25.40
N GLU A 651 -10.83 -1.56 25.56
CA GLU A 651 -9.76 -0.89 24.84
C GLU A 651 -9.64 -1.37 23.39
N MET A 652 -9.90 -2.66 23.14
CA MET A 652 -9.97 -3.21 21.78
C MET A 652 -11.06 -2.51 20.94
N ASN A 653 -12.14 -2.09 21.59
CA ASN A 653 -13.31 -1.52 20.92
C ASN A 653 -13.21 -0.01 20.66
N THR A 654 -12.39 0.71 21.42
CA THR A 654 -12.35 2.19 21.37
C THR A 654 -10.98 2.76 21.02
N ARG A 655 -9.88 2.09 21.40
CA ARG A 655 -8.55 2.72 21.41
C ARG A 655 -7.63 2.31 20.27
N TYR A 656 -7.71 1.04 19.87
CA TYR A 656 -6.77 0.42 18.93
C TYR A 656 -7.43 0.08 17.59
N SER A 657 -6.64 0.13 16.53
CA SER A 657 -7.07 -0.19 15.17
C SER A 657 -7.57 -1.64 15.04
N THR A 658 -8.67 -1.84 14.33
CA THR A 658 -9.28 -3.17 14.11
C THR A 658 -9.28 -3.56 12.62
N TRP A 659 -8.45 -2.91 11.81
CA TRP A 659 -8.38 -3.15 10.38
C TRP A 659 -7.83 -4.55 10.07
N MET A 660 -8.59 -5.26 9.23
CA MET A 660 -8.24 -6.60 8.76
C MET A 660 -8.43 -6.70 7.25
N GLU A 661 -7.64 -7.55 6.63
CA GLU A 661 -7.68 -7.82 5.20
C GLU A 661 -8.20 -9.22 4.93
N SER A 662 -9.05 -9.38 3.91
CA SER A 662 -9.44 -10.70 3.43
C SER A 662 -8.26 -11.32 2.69
N VAL A 663 -8.04 -12.63 2.89
CA VAL A 663 -7.30 -13.40 1.88
C VAL A 663 -8.14 -13.39 0.61
N TYR A 664 -7.50 -13.18 -0.53
CA TYR A 664 -8.16 -13.11 -1.83
C TYR A 664 -7.43 -13.96 -2.87
N ILE A 665 -8.18 -14.44 -3.86
CA ILE A 665 -7.64 -15.11 -5.04
C ILE A 665 -8.03 -14.29 -6.25
N ILE A 666 -7.05 -13.97 -7.08
CA ILE A 666 -7.23 -13.24 -8.32
C ILE A 666 -7.07 -14.19 -9.51
N GLU A 667 -8.00 -14.11 -10.46
CA GLU A 667 -7.87 -14.77 -11.77
C GLU A 667 -7.36 -13.77 -12.81
N ASN A 668 -6.80 -14.30 -13.90
CA ASN A 668 -6.38 -13.46 -15.01
C ASN A 668 -7.58 -12.83 -15.73
N VAL A 669 -7.36 -11.67 -16.35
CA VAL A 669 -8.35 -11.06 -17.23
C VAL A 669 -8.38 -11.84 -18.54
N ASN A 670 -9.55 -12.30 -18.95
CA ASN A 670 -9.75 -12.99 -20.21
C ASN A 670 -10.60 -12.13 -21.15
N LEU A 671 -10.02 -11.72 -22.27
CA LEU A 671 -10.74 -11.07 -23.36
C LEU A 671 -11.23 -12.13 -24.34
N TYR A 672 -12.48 -12.00 -24.80
CA TYR A 672 -13.09 -12.94 -25.73
C TYR A 672 -14.14 -12.27 -26.61
N LEU A 673 -14.52 -12.94 -27.68
CA LEU A 673 -15.63 -12.52 -28.53
C LEU A 673 -16.93 -13.16 -28.05
N MET A 674 -17.93 -12.31 -27.82
CA MET A 674 -19.29 -12.69 -27.47
C MET A 674 -20.10 -12.87 -28.75
N GLU A 675 -20.83 -13.97 -28.84
CA GLU A 675 -21.85 -14.20 -29.87
C GLU A 675 -23.26 -13.89 -29.34
N ASP A 676 -24.21 -13.77 -30.26
CA ASP A 676 -25.61 -13.57 -29.90
C ASP A 676 -26.15 -14.80 -29.14
N SER A 677 -26.93 -14.56 -28.09
CA SER A 677 -27.58 -15.65 -27.34
C SER A 677 -28.49 -16.47 -28.26
N SER A 678 -29.05 -15.88 -29.33
CA SER A 678 -29.82 -16.63 -30.33
C SER A 678 -29.00 -17.72 -31.03
N PHE A 679 -27.70 -17.50 -31.24
CA PHE A 679 -26.79 -18.49 -31.82
C PHE A 679 -26.56 -19.66 -30.85
N GLU A 680 -26.33 -19.37 -29.56
CA GLU A 680 -26.18 -20.40 -28.52
C GLU A 680 -27.44 -21.30 -28.44
N TYR A 681 -28.63 -20.70 -28.41
CA TYR A 681 -29.89 -21.45 -28.39
C TYR A 681 -30.07 -22.29 -29.67
N THR A 682 -29.73 -21.74 -30.82
CA THR A 682 -29.82 -22.46 -32.10
C THR A 682 -28.90 -23.68 -32.11
N MET A 683 -27.65 -23.52 -31.66
CA MET A 683 -26.68 -24.62 -31.57
C MET A 683 -27.13 -25.69 -30.55
N LEU A 684 -27.69 -25.28 -29.41
CA LEU A 684 -28.26 -26.21 -28.43
C LEU A 684 -29.42 -27.00 -29.02
N ILE A 685 -30.34 -26.34 -29.73
CA ILE A 685 -31.49 -26.99 -30.39
C ILE A 685 -31.01 -27.99 -31.45
N ILE A 686 -30.06 -27.60 -32.30
CA ILE A 686 -29.47 -28.49 -33.31
C ILE A 686 -28.83 -29.71 -32.63
N SER A 687 -28.10 -29.50 -31.53
CA SER A 687 -27.43 -30.57 -30.79
C SER A 687 -28.43 -31.56 -30.20
N VAL A 688 -29.51 -31.07 -29.58
CA VAL A 688 -30.58 -31.92 -29.02
C VAL A 688 -31.31 -32.69 -30.12
N ILE A 689 -31.65 -32.04 -31.23
CA ILE A 689 -32.32 -32.70 -32.36
C ILE A 689 -31.40 -33.79 -32.96
N SER A 690 -30.12 -33.49 -33.16
CA SER A 690 -29.14 -34.46 -33.66
C SER A 690 -28.98 -35.65 -32.72
N ALA A 691 -28.94 -35.42 -31.40
CA ALA A 691 -28.86 -36.49 -30.41
C ALA A 691 -30.12 -37.38 -30.42
N LEU A 692 -31.31 -36.78 -30.50
CA LEU A 692 -32.57 -37.50 -30.59
C LEU A 692 -32.68 -38.32 -31.88
N LEU A 693 -32.27 -37.77 -33.03
CA LEU A 693 -32.23 -38.49 -34.30
C LEU A 693 -31.23 -39.64 -34.28
N SER A 694 -30.05 -39.45 -33.67
CA SER A 694 -29.05 -40.50 -33.49
C SER A 694 -29.58 -41.64 -32.61
N MET A 695 -30.16 -41.32 -31.45
CA MET A 695 -30.80 -42.31 -30.57
C MET A 695 -31.93 -43.05 -31.27
N TYR A 696 -32.76 -42.33 -32.04
CA TYR A 696 -33.83 -42.93 -32.84
C TYR A 696 -33.26 -43.91 -33.88
N ALA A 697 -32.25 -43.49 -34.65
CA ALA A 697 -31.61 -44.32 -35.67
C ALA A 697 -30.98 -45.59 -35.07
N VAL A 698 -30.21 -45.45 -33.98
CA VAL A 698 -29.57 -46.58 -33.29
C VAL A 698 -30.61 -47.53 -32.68
N SER A 699 -31.70 -47.01 -32.10
CA SER A 699 -32.77 -47.84 -31.52
C SER A 699 -33.53 -48.69 -32.55
N ARG A 700 -33.42 -48.35 -33.84
CA ARG A 700 -34.00 -49.12 -34.95
C ARG A 700 -33.06 -50.18 -35.51
N CYS A 701 -31.79 -50.19 -35.10
CA CYS A 701 -30.85 -51.27 -35.43
C CYS A 701 -31.07 -52.45 -34.47
N SER A 702 -31.59 -53.56 -34.98
CA SER A 702 -31.67 -54.86 -34.29
C SER A 702 -30.59 -55.82 -34.79
N GLU A 703 -30.45 -57.02 -34.20
CA GLU A 703 -29.52 -58.06 -34.69
C GLU A 703 -29.74 -58.40 -36.18
N ALA A 704 -30.94 -58.21 -36.72
CA ALA A 704 -31.24 -58.42 -38.14
C ALA A 704 -30.59 -57.38 -39.09
N THR A 705 -30.11 -56.25 -38.56
CA THR A 705 -29.35 -55.23 -39.33
C THR A 705 -27.86 -55.56 -39.42
N PHE A 706 -27.38 -56.53 -38.63
CA PHE A 706 -26.03 -57.06 -38.66
C PHE A 706 -26.04 -58.48 -39.25
N ILE A 707 -26.46 -58.65 -40.51
CA ILE A 707 -26.09 -59.86 -41.25
C ILE A 707 -24.61 -59.70 -41.59
N VAL A 708 -23.74 -60.19 -40.71
CA VAL A 708 -22.41 -60.62 -41.11
C VAL A 708 -22.64 -61.84 -41.99
N ASP A 709 -22.24 -61.74 -43.25
CA ASP A 709 -22.29 -62.83 -44.21
C ASP A 709 -21.30 -63.92 -43.75
N GLU A 710 -21.72 -64.78 -42.82
CA GLU A 710 -21.09 -66.08 -42.57
C GLU A 710 -21.54 -67.05 -43.68
N GLY A 711 -21.09 -66.78 -44.90
CA GLY A 711 -21.39 -67.55 -46.09
C GLY A 711 -20.13 -67.80 -46.92
N GLU A 712 -19.45 -68.91 -46.59
CA GLU A 712 -18.42 -69.67 -47.35
C GLU A 712 -17.13 -69.87 -46.51
N PRO A 713 -16.95 -71.03 -45.82
CA PRO A 713 -17.01 -72.35 -46.45
C PRO A 713 -17.70 -73.42 -45.56
N ALA A 714 -18.99 -73.67 -45.82
CA ALA A 714 -19.65 -74.94 -45.48
C ALA A 714 -19.95 -75.74 -46.76
N ALA A 715 -19.09 -75.60 -47.78
CA ALA A 715 -19.16 -76.26 -49.08
C ALA A 715 -18.02 -77.29 -49.27
N GLU A 716 -17.58 -77.95 -48.20
CA GLU A 716 -16.79 -79.19 -48.26
C GLU A 716 -17.35 -80.20 -47.25
N GLY A 717 -18.29 -81.03 -47.70
CA GLY A 717 -18.88 -82.09 -46.88
C GLY A 717 -20.31 -82.39 -47.29
N GLY A 718 -20.49 -82.84 -48.53
CA GLY A 718 -21.81 -83.18 -49.04
C GLY A 718 -22.48 -84.30 -48.25
N GLU A 719 -23.81 -84.21 -48.11
CA GLU A 719 -24.74 -85.26 -48.52
C GLU A 719 -26.20 -84.75 -48.42
N PRO A 720 -27.14 -85.28 -49.25
CA PRO A 720 -28.46 -84.70 -49.45
C PRO A 720 -29.56 -85.43 -48.68
N LEU A 721 -30.34 -84.69 -47.87
CA LEU A 721 -31.79 -84.41 -47.98
C LEU A 721 -32.31 -83.85 -46.67
#